data_AF-A0A672PSF3-F1
#
_entry.id   AF-A0A672PSF3-F1
#
_cell.length_a   1.000
_cell.length_b   1.000
_cell.length_c   1.000
_cell.angle_alpha   90.00
_cell.angle_beta   90.00
_cell.angle_gamma   90.00
#
_symmetry.space_group_name_H-M   'P 1'
#
loop_
_entity.id
_entity.type
_entity.pdbx_description
1 polymer ?
#
loop_
_entity_poly.entity_id
_entity_poly.type
_entity_poly.pdbx_seq_one_letter_code
_entity_poly.pdbx_strand_id
1 'polypeptide(L)'
;MAAESTRRFTKSLLKPGSAAEIRQTASNAVRNATVTVRPSGQGQRAVGLILMLLDGQHNCVKSIACQYYNSQLHVIQYKYEEYAADYRTLPRYNFTFSFKRRYFQLTQLTDNSYIMNFYKDEKISKEPKGCIFLDSCTGVVQNNRLRKHAFELKMIEVTYFVLAAENEQDMDDWINTLTRILQISPPDGPALDRKSADLSDSKHGGSLLIINADVVMFQYISETEESARAARGEERLNLFSLDPDIPVRLTSASVQPFEEKLGKRLMISCRSLNLSLQGCVNETDAEPVTNIEPFFVSVSLLDIREGRKVSADFHMDLNHEVVRQMLSSSGSEGDQGNSAGAIFSITNPHTDIVMVARVEKVLMGNISSGAEPYIKNTDSSKTVQKMLKSNKQFCSKLGKYRMPFAWSVRSVFKDNQGTVDRESRFSPLFKQESNKISTEDLIKLITDVFYRAEKASKLQIIPGNLEINVDCVPMECPNCVTSSCVALRPFQDCALHAPTVEVDEFLQDSSKFAQPYRVYKNHIYIYPKHLKYDSQKSFTKARNIAVCVEFRSSDEEHAKPLKCIYGKPGGPVFTTTACSTVLHHSQNPDFYDEVKIELPTHLHEKHHLLFSFYHVTCDINAKTSSKKKEALETPVGYAWLPLLKDGRVSSQDFSIPVSCTLPDGYLHIKEPSSTKNGSDVKWVDGGKPIFKVSTSVLSTVYTQDLHLNRFFQQCQKREADLSQPPTSNFLNCLQGLLSMERIHVIIRFLPVIFNQLFKVLTQNDTDEVTASTTRVLVHILAKCHEEKLGHCLHSYIKVHYMAQAYETVHEELAKGMTSDLKSNDQSVIRSILKFSWFFLEIIVKSMAQHLLDSNKLTLPRPQRFPGSFQSRLETLIMTMSDHIFWKNKELAEETRSANMAIAAFVKRCFTFMDRGFTFKLISNYINMITASDNKTLCELKFEFIREVCNYEHYFPLSLPIPSARITGGRHQQLLDFLEYSLTEEFCRKHFLTGLLLRELGLALQDEQALRHLALACLKNLMAKHSLDSRYAIKEKQARIASLYLPLYGLILDNMPRFFLRDLFPICLTASNQVNMLRMLVYQMK
;
A
#
# COMPACT_ATOMS: atom_id res chain seq x y z
N MET A 1 -53.60 16.90 16.42
CA MET A 1 -53.89 17.17 17.85
C MET A 1 -53.59 15.92 18.66
N ALA A 2 -52.36 15.78 19.13
CA ALA A 2 -52.04 14.97 20.30
C ALA A 2 -51.47 15.98 21.30
N ALA A 3 -52.14 16.14 22.43
CA ALA A 3 -51.78 17.12 23.45
C ALA A 3 -50.33 16.91 23.91
N GLU A 4 -49.57 17.99 24.09
CA GLU A 4 -48.29 17.98 24.81
C GLU A 4 -48.52 17.43 26.22
N SER A 5 -48.35 16.11 26.39
CA SER A 5 -48.44 15.50 27.71
C SER A 5 -47.10 15.65 28.41
N THR A 6 -46.97 16.70 29.22
CA THR A 6 -45.88 16.78 30.21
C THR A 6 -46.11 15.68 31.24
N ARG A 7 -45.25 14.66 31.27
CA ARG A 7 -45.36 13.54 32.23
C ARG A 7 -44.11 13.45 33.12
N ARG A 8 -44.28 12.98 34.35
CA ARG A 8 -43.26 13.05 35.42
C ARG A 8 -42.39 11.79 35.43
N PHE A 9 -41.06 11.96 35.53
CA PHE A 9 -40.11 10.86 35.72
C PHE A 9 -39.03 11.17 36.75
N THR A 10 -38.34 10.11 37.17
CA THR A 10 -37.09 10.21 37.91
C THR A 10 -35.97 9.63 37.02
N LYS A 11 -34.96 10.44 36.67
CA LYS A 11 -33.80 10.08 35.81
C LYS A 11 -32.58 9.75 36.66
N SER A 12 -31.86 8.66 36.41
CA SER A 12 -30.51 8.53 36.98
C SER A 12 -29.52 9.37 36.16
N LEU A 13 -28.77 10.24 36.84
CA LEU A 13 -27.63 10.95 36.26
C LEU A 13 -26.38 10.52 37.03
N LEU A 14 -25.51 9.74 36.40
CA LEU A 14 -24.09 9.76 36.72
C LEU A 14 -23.52 11.11 36.26
N LYS A 15 -23.50 12.08 37.17
CA LYS A 15 -22.45 13.11 37.28
C LYS A 15 -22.33 13.52 38.75
N PRO A 16 -21.10 13.74 39.23
CA PRO A 16 -20.66 13.65 40.61
C PRO A 16 -21.43 14.61 41.53
N GLY A 17 -21.68 14.19 42.78
CA GLY A 17 -22.12 15.10 43.81
C GLY A 17 -21.19 16.31 43.89
N SER A 18 -21.74 17.51 44.03
CA SER A 18 -20.95 18.70 44.27
C SER A 18 -20.17 18.49 45.56
N ALA A 19 -18.87 18.74 45.53
CA ALA A 19 -17.98 18.58 46.67
C ALA A 19 -18.37 19.47 47.88
N ALA A 20 -19.40 20.31 47.81
CA ALA A 20 -19.80 21.24 48.86
C ALA A 20 -20.62 20.57 50.00
N GLU A 21 -21.55 19.67 49.69
CA GLU A 21 -22.41 19.05 50.72
C GLU A 21 -21.72 17.90 51.47
N ILE A 22 -20.79 17.20 50.82
CA ILE A 22 -19.91 16.21 51.48
C ILE A 22 -18.89 16.92 52.37
N ARG A 23 -18.43 18.11 52.00
CA ARG A 23 -17.52 18.93 52.83
C ARG A 23 -18.19 19.46 54.10
N GLN A 24 -19.47 19.83 54.06
CA GLN A 24 -20.18 20.33 55.24
C GLN A 24 -20.38 19.23 56.31
N THR A 25 -20.65 17.99 55.88
CA THR A 25 -20.92 16.86 56.77
C THR A 25 -19.61 16.26 57.32
N ALA A 26 -18.54 16.22 56.53
CA ALA A 26 -17.21 15.80 56.98
C ALA A 26 -16.51 16.84 57.89
N SER A 27 -16.74 18.14 57.66
CA SER A 27 -16.15 19.23 58.48
C SER A 27 -16.67 19.22 59.93
N ASN A 28 -17.92 18.81 60.15
CA ASN A 28 -18.48 18.68 61.51
C ASN A 28 -17.97 17.44 62.27
N ALA A 29 -17.55 16.38 61.56
CA ALA A 29 -17.01 15.17 62.18
C ALA A 29 -15.52 15.30 62.55
N VAL A 30 -14.77 16.14 61.82
CA VAL A 30 -13.32 16.37 62.03
C VAL A 30 -13.04 17.36 63.17
N ARG A 31 -14.02 18.20 63.56
CA ARG A 31 -13.82 19.28 64.55
C ARG A 31 -13.61 18.79 66.01
N ASN A 32 -13.79 17.50 66.31
CA ASN A 32 -13.82 16.96 67.68
C ASN A 32 -12.73 15.91 68.03
N ALA A 33 -11.64 15.76 67.26
CA ALA A 33 -10.63 14.74 67.57
C ALA A 33 -9.18 15.26 67.46
N THR A 34 -8.67 15.85 68.54
CA THR A 34 -7.27 16.28 68.71
C THR A 34 -6.58 15.41 69.76
N VAL A 35 -5.47 14.73 69.45
CA VAL A 35 -4.35 14.46 70.38
C VAL A 35 -3.01 14.28 69.61
N THR A 36 -1.96 14.84 70.19
CA THR A 36 -0.55 15.00 69.79
C THR A 36 0.41 13.87 70.20
N VAL A 37 1.45 13.55 69.41
CA VAL A 37 2.69 12.87 69.87
C VAL A 37 3.94 13.41 69.12
N ARG A 38 5.07 13.60 69.84
CA ARG A 38 6.37 14.15 69.39
C ARG A 38 7.33 13.09 68.79
N PRO A 39 8.27 13.43 67.86
CA PRO A 39 9.21 12.48 67.25
C PRO A 39 10.61 12.44 67.90
N SER A 40 11.32 11.30 67.75
CA SER A 40 12.66 11.02 68.29
C SER A 40 13.80 11.09 67.26
N GLY A 41 14.77 11.98 67.49
CA GLY A 41 16.23 11.77 67.38
C GLY A 41 16.95 11.51 66.05
N GLN A 42 16.50 10.60 65.17
CA GLN A 42 17.37 10.10 64.08
C GLN A 42 17.18 10.83 62.73
N GLY A 43 16.05 11.51 62.51
CA GLY A 43 15.78 12.27 61.28
C GLY A 43 16.63 13.55 61.12
N GLN A 44 17.25 14.06 62.19
CA GLN A 44 18.03 15.31 62.14
C GLN A 44 19.41 15.15 61.47
N ARG A 45 20.00 13.96 61.47
CA ARG A 45 21.32 13.73 60.84
C ARG A 45 21.26 13.66 59.31
N ALA A 46 20.17 13.13 58.74
CA ALA A 46 19.95 13.11 57.30
C ALA A 46 19.71 14.51 56.71
N VAL A 47 19.03 15.38 57.47
CA VAL A 47 18.77 16.78 57.07
C VAL A 47 20.04 17.63 57.15
N GLY A 48 20.94 17.36 58.10
CA GLY A 48 22.25 18.02 58.18
C GLY A 48 23.14 17.80 56.96
N LEU A 49 23.11 16.59 56.38
CA LEU A 49 23.81 16.28 55.12
C LEU A 49 23.14 16.94 53.90
N ILE A 50 21.81 17.03 53.89
CA ILE A 50 21.04 17.70 52.82
C ILE A 50 21.28 19.23 52.82
N LEU A 51 21.43 19.84 54.00
CA LEU A 51 21.74 21.27 54.12
C LEU A 51 23.18 21.61 53.71
N MET A 52 24.14 20.69 53.92
CA MET A 52 25.52 20.88 53.42
C MET A 52 25.62 20.75 51.89
N LEU A 53 24.78 19.94 51.25
CA LEU A 53 24.74 19.77 49.78
C LEU A 53 24.11 20.96 49.02
N LEU A 54 23.54 21.94 49.72
CA LEU A 54 22.83 23.08 49.15
C LEU A 54 23.58 24.41 49.28
N ASP A 55 24.85 24.40 49.72
CA ASP A 55 25.61 25.64 49.86
C ASP A 55 26.18 26.10 48.50
N GLY A 56 25.32 26.83 47.78
CA GLY A 56 25.58 27.33 46.43
C GLY A 56 24.44 28.20 45.95
N GLN A 57 24.22 29.33 46.65
CA GLN A 57 23.46 30.52 46.25
C GLN A 57 22.05 30.29 45.66
N HIS A 58 20.99 30.26 46.48
CA HIS A 58 19.67 30.84 46.15
C HIS A 58 18.77 30.88 47.39
N ASN A 59 18.54 32.09 47.95
CA ASN A 59 17.76 32.33 49.17
C ASN A 59 16.24 32.04 49.07
N CYS A 60 15.71 31.72 47.89
CA CYS A 60 14.29 31.44 47.67
C CYS A 60 13.84 30.07 48.23
N VAL A 61 14.72 29.07 48.22
CA VAL A 61 14.38 27.67 48.60
C VAL A 61 14.31 27.49 50.12
N LYS A 62 15.04 28.32 50.88
CA LYS A 62 15.05 28.29 52.36
C LYS A 62 13.69 28.63 52.97
N SER A 63 12.93 29.53 52.33
CA SER A 63 11.60 29.97 52.80
C SER A 63 10.52 28.89 52.59
N ILE A 64 10.57 28.18 51.46
CA ILE A 64 9.58 27.16 51.09
C ILE A 64 9.77 25.88 51.91
N ALA A 65 11.02 25.50 52.20
CA ALA A 65 11.32 24.34 53.05
C ALA A 65 10.88 24.53 54.51
N CYS A 66 10.99 25.75 55.06
CA CYS A 66 10.50 26.08 56.41
C CYS A 66 8.96 26.12 56.49
N GLN A 67 8.26 26.45 55.41
CA GLN A 67 6.79 26.43 55.37
C GLN A 67 6.20 25.01 55.33
N TYR A 68 6.87 24.06 54.66
CA TYR A 68 6.37 22.69 54.51
C TYR A 68 6.47 21.85 55.79
N TYR A 69 7.33 22.23 56.75
CA TYR A 69 7.55 21.49 57.99
C TYR A 69 6.67 21.94 59.18
N ASN A 70 5.78 22.92 58.98
CA ASN A 70 4.91 23.47 60.03
C ASN A 70 3.46 22.95 60.02
N SER A 71 3.09 22.00 59.14
CA SER A 71 1.75 21.37 59.21
C SER A 71 1.81 20.03 59.95
N GLN A 72 1.22 19.99 61.14
CA GLN A 72 1.07 18.78 61.96
C GLN A 72 0.21 17.73 61.22
N LEU A 73 0.80 16.58 60.86
CA LEU A 73 0.09 15.43 60.30
C LEU A 73 -0.60 14.65 61.43
N HIS A 74 -1.93 14.59 61.43
CA HIS A 74 -2.68 13.60 62.20
C HIS A 74 -2.78 12.29 61.39
N VAL A 75 -2.37 11.18 62.01
CA VAL A 75 -2.54 9.82 61.48
C VAL A 75 -3.98 9.38 61.74
N ILE A 76 -4.73 9.04 60.70
CA ILE A 76 -6.01 8.33 60.83
C ILE A 76 -5.79 6.88 60.39
N GLN A 77 -5.84 5.96 61.36
CA GLN A 77 -6.01 4.53 61.10
C GLN A 77 -7.44 4.25 60.66
N TYR A 78 -7.64 3.45 59.62
CA TYR A 78 -8.91 2.75 59.41
C TYR A 78 -8.67 1.27 59.04
N LYS A 79 -9.52 0.42 59.62
CA LYS A 79 -9.50 -1.04 59.60
C LYS A 79 -9.68 -1.61 58.18
N TYR A 80 -8.97 -2.71 57.92
CA TYR A 80 -9.17 -3.62 56.80
C TYR A 80 -10.52 -4.34 56.90
N GLU A 81 -11.27 -4.42 55.80
CA GLU A 81 -12.19 -5.52 55.54
C GLU A 81 -11.82 -6.22 54.23
N GLU A 82 -11.76 -7.55 54.32
CA GLU A 82 -11.42 -8.51 53.28
C GLU A 82 -12.46 -8.54 52.17
N TYR A 83 -12.06 -8.67 50.89
CA TYR A 83 -12.61 -9.68 49.97
C TYR A 83 -11.82 -9.64 48.65
N ALA A 84 -11.05 -10.70 48.41
CA ALA A 84 -10.52 -11.07 47.10
C ALA A 84 -10.99 -12.50 46.82
N ALA A 85 -12.06 -12.63 46.03
CA ALA A 85 -12.49 -13.88 45.41
C ALA A 85 -13.32 -13.57 44.15
N ASP A 86 -13.43 -14.59 43.29
CA ASP A 86 -14.05 -14.65 41.97
C ASP A 86 -15.26 -13.70 41.74
N TYR A 87 -15.26 -12.99 40.62
CA TYR A 87 -16.25 -11.95 40.28
C TYR A 87 -17.69 -12.50 40.11
N ARG A 88 -17.86 -13.83 40.10
CA ARG A 88 -19.17 -14.51 40.05
C ARG A 88 -19.74 -14.86 41.43
N THR A 89 -18.97 -14.70 42.51
CA THR A 89 -19.40 -15.05 43.89
C THR A 89 -19.45 -13.87 44.86
N LEU A 90 -19.33 -12.62 44.39
CA LEU A 90 -19.62 -11.45 45.21
C LEU A 90 -21.12 -11.39 45.54
N PRO A 91 -21.53 -10.97 46.76
CA PRO A 91 -22.90 -10.54 46.98
C PRO A 91 -23.18 -9.45 45.95
N ARG A 92 -24.31 -9.54 45.23
CA ARG A 92 -24.80 -8.43 44.42
C ARG A 92 -24.98 -7.22 45.35
N TYR A 93 -23.96 -6.37 45.45
CA TYR A 93 -24.12 -5.04 46.00
C TYR A 93 -25.13 -4.36 45.09
N ASN A 94 -26.36 -4.21 45.59
CA ASN A 94 -27.38 -3.40 44.98
C ASN A 94 -26.77 -2.01 44.75
N PHE A 95 -26.38 -1.69 43.52
CA PHE A 95 -26.19 -0.31 43.13
C PHE A 95 -27.52 0.38 43.44
N THR A 96 -27.58 1.16 44.50
CA THR A 96 -28.71 2.04 44.77
C THR A 96 -28.65 3.14 43.72
N PHE A 97 -29.30 2.89 42.58
CA PHE A 97 -29.52 3.90 41.55
C PHE A 97 -30.27 5.06 42.20
N SER A 98 -29.58 6.17 42.47
CA SER A 98 -30.25 7.40 42.86
C SER A 98 -30.80 8.06 41.60
N PHE A 99 -32.12 8.04 41.48
CA PHE A 99 -32.82 8.75 40.42
C PHE A 99 -33.07 10.20 40.88
N LYS A 100 -32.69 11.19 40.07
CA LYS A 100 -33.02 12.61 40.21
C LYS A 100 -34.35 12.90 39.48
N ARG A 101 -35.33 13.48 40.17
CA ARG A 101 -36.63 13.82 39.57
C ARG A 101 -36.45 14.86 38.46
N ARG A 102 -37.04 14.61 37.29
CA ARG A 102 -36.96 15.45 36.08
C ARG A 102 -38.26 15.35 35.29
N TYR A 103 -38.67 16.46 34.68
CA TYR A 103 -39.87 16.52 33.86
C TYR A 103 -39.49 16.31 32.41
N PHE A 104 -40.13 15.40 31.70
CA PHE A 104 -39.80 15.10 30.32
C PHE A 104 -40.92 15.56 29.39
N GLN A 105 -40.51 16.16 28.28
CA GLN A 105 -41.38 16.57 27.19
C GLN A 105 -40.85 15.96 25.91
N LEU A 106 -41.70 15.18 25.26
CA LEU A 106 -41.43 14.62 23.95
C LEU A 106 -41.92 15.62 22.89
N THR A 107 -41.03 16.02 22.00
CA THR A 107 -41.29 17.01 20.95
C THR A 107 -40.97 16.38 19.60
N GLN A 108 -41.92 16.47 18.66
CA GLN A 108 -41.66 16.15 17.26
C GLN A 108 -41.08 17.40 16.58
N LEU A 109 -39.94 17.24 15.91
CA LEU A 109 -39.29 18.30 15.15
C LEU A 109 -39.92 18.40 13.74
N THR A 110 -39.60 19.48 13.02
CA THR A 110 -40.18 19.77 11.69
C THR A 110 -39.81 18.77 10.61
N ASP A 111 -38.76 17.97 10.82
CA ASP A 111 -38.29 16.90 9.93
C ASP A 111 -38.90 15.53 10.28
N ASN A 112 -39.94 15.51 11.12
CA ASN A 112 -40.59 14.32 11.69
C ASN A 112 -39.73 13.48 12.65
N SER A 113 -38.51 13.92 12.97
CA SER A 113 -37.72 13.30 14.04
C SER A 113 -38.31 13.61 15.43
N TYR A 114 -37.97 12.80 16.43
CA TYR A 114 -38.44 13.00 17.79
C TYR A 114 -37.27 13.25 18.76
N ILE A 115 -37.44 14.26 19.61
CA ILE A 115 -36.50 14.60 20.67
C ILE A 115 -37.21 14.59 22.02
N MET A 116 -36.53 14.09 23.04
CA MET A 116 -37.04 14.07 24.40
C MET A 116 -36.25 15.04 25.29
N ASN A 117 -36.86 16.18 25.60
CA ASN A 117 -36.30 17.24 26.43
C ASN A 117 -36.57 16.98 27.91
N PHE A 118 -35.60 17.28 28.80
CA PHE A 118 -35.80 17.13 30.24
C PHE A 118 -35.51 18.41 31.04
N TYR A 119 -36.37 18.69 32.01
CA TYR A 119 -36.40 19.90 32.82
C TYR A 119 -36.28 19.58 34.32
N LYS A 120 -35.82 20.56 35.10
CA LYS A 120 -35.66 20.40 36.56
C LYS A 120 -36.99 20.57 37.31
N ASP A 121 -37.83 21.49 36.83
CA ASP A 121 -39.07 21.94 37.49
C ASP A 121 -40.27 21.77 36.54
N GLU A 122 -41.47 21.67 37.11
CA GLU A 122 -42.71 21.36 36.37
C GLU A 122 -43.18 22.52 35.48
N LYS A 123 -42.87 23.76 35.89
CA LYS A 123 -43.07 24.94 35.06
C LYS A 123 -41.94 24.96 34.02
N ILE A 124 -42.27 24.64 32.77
CA ILE A 124 -41.35 24.63 31.63
C ILE A 124 -40.71 26.02 31.49
N SER A 125 -39.55 26.23 32.11
CA SER A 125 -38.71 27.40 31.86
C SER A 125 -38.14 27.29 30.45
N LYS A 126 -38.01 28.41 29.73
CA LYS A 126 -37.69 28.46 28.28
C LYS A 126 -36.47 27.65 27.81
N GLU A 127 -35.59 27.16 28.69
CA GLU A 127 -34.44 26.32 28.32
C GLU A 127 -34.44 24.92 28.99
N PRO A 128 -34.32 23.83 28.20
CA PRO A 128 -34.17 22.48 28.72
C PRO A 128 -32.81 22.25 29.39
N LYS A 129 -32.74 21.35 30.39
CA LYS A 129 -31.47 20.94 31.02
C LYS A 129 -30.66 19.97 30.14
N GLY A 130 -31.27 19.45 29.10
CA GLY A 130 -30.68 18.61 28.08
C GLY A 130 -31.77 17.86 27.31
N CYS A 131 -31.34 17.17 26.27
CA CYS A 131 -32.21 16.43 25.37
C CYS A 131 -31.66 15.02 25.10
N ILE A 132 -32.52 14.13 24.62
CA ILE A 132 -32.16 12.81 24.09
C ILE A 132 -32.76 12.72 22.69
N PHE A 133 -31.92 12.52 21.68
CA PHE A 133 -32.34 12.34 20.28
C PHE A 133 -32.76 10.89 20.06
N LEU A 134 -34.00 10.66 19.61
CA LEU A 134 -34.53 9.30 19.47
C LEU A 134 -34.15 8.62 18.16
N ASP A 135 -33.69 9.35 17.15
CA ASP A 135 -33.24 8.77 15.86
C ASP A 135 -32.03 7.83 16.01
N SER A 136 -31.24 8.04 17.08
CA SER A 136 -30.11 7.18 17.42
C SER A 136 -30.49 6.04 18.37
N CYS A 137 -31.78 5.88 18.70
CA CYS A 137 -32.29 4.85 19.59
C CYS A 137 -32.72 3.61 18.79
N THR A 138 -32.17 2.45 19.12
CA THR A 138 -32.43 1.18 18.43
C THR A 138 -33.53 0.36 19.12
N GLY A 139 -33.99 0.77 20.30
CA GLY A 139 -35.11 0.14 20.98
C GLY A 139 -35.27 0.55 22.43
N VAL A 140 -36.45 0.26 22.98
CA VAL A 140 -36.80 0.50 24.39
C VAL A 140 -37.08 -0.84 25.05
N VAL A 141 -36.46 -1.10 26.21
CA VAL A 141 -36.61 -2.37 26.94
C VAL A 141 -36.90 -2.11 28.41
N GLN A 142 -37.90 -2.78 28.98
CA GLN A 142 -38.18 -2.70 30.41
C GLN A 142 -37.01 -3.28 31.23
N ASN A 143 -36.60 -2.57 32.29
CA ASN A 143 -35.53 -3.01 33.17
C ASN A 143 -36.09 -3.67 34.44
N ASN A 144 -36.20 -5.00 34.38
CA ASN A 144 -36.70 -5.82 35.49
C ASN A 144 -35.68 -6.01 36.63
N ARG A 145 -34.45 -5.48 36.50
CA ARG A 145 -33.40 -5.61 37.52
C ARG A 145 -33.52 -4.55 38.62
N LEU A 146 -34.25 -3.47 38.37
CA LEU A 146 -34.48 -2.40 39.34
C LEU A 146 -35.84 -2.58 40.02
N ARG A 147 -35.88 -2.43 41.36
CA ARG A 147 -37.15 -2.48 42.15
C ARG A 147 -38.02 -1.22 41.99
N LYS A 148 -37.94 -0.54 40.84
CA LYS A 148 -38.74 0.64 40.46
C LYS A 148 -39.25 0.42 39.03
N HIS A 149 -40.38 1.03 38.66
CA HIS A 149 -40.95 0.97 37.31
C HIS A 149 -40.01 1.63 36.29
N ALA A 150 -39.00 0.90 35.81
CA ALA A 150 -37.88 1.44 35.04
C ALA A 150 -37.72 0.77 33.67
N PHE A 151 -37.21 1.53 32.71
CA PHE A 151 -36.94 1.08 31.34
C PHE A 151 -35.66 1.71 30.79
N GLU A 152 -35.10 1.09 29.76
CA GLU A 152 -33.84 1.45 29.11
C GLU A 152 -34.04 1.82 27.66
N LEU A 153 -33.41 2.92 27.24
CA LEU A 153 -33.26 3.30 25.84
C LEU A 153 -31.91 2.80 25.34
N LYS A 154 -31.91 1.93 24.34
CA LYS A 154 -30.69 1.42 23.69
C LYS A 154 -30.29 2.35 22.57
N MET A 155 -29.05 2.82 22.56
CA MET A 155 -28.51 3.67 21.50
C MET A 155 -27.61 2.85 20.55
N ILE A 156 -27.35 3.36 19.34
CA ILE A 156 -26.49 2.72 18.33
C ILE A 156 -25.05 2.49 18.84
N GLU A 157 -24.50 3.37 19.69
CA GLU A 157 -23.09 3.36 20.12
C GLU A 157 -22.79 2.63 21.45
N VAL A 158 -23.50 1.54 21.78
CA VAL A 158 -23.31 0.73 23.01
C VAL A 158 -23.57 1.50 24.34
N THR A 159 -24.13 2.71 24.26
CA THR A 159 -24.59 3.50 25.42
C THR A 159 -26.08 3.26 25.71
N TYR A 160 -26.49 3.32 26.98
CA TYR A 160 -27.89 3.14 27.40
C TYR A 160 -28.33 4.22 28.39
N PHE A 161 -29.59 4.67 28.26
CA PHE A 161 -30.22 5.57 29.23
C PHE A 161 -31.26 4.81 30.06
N VAL A 162 -31.10 4.79 31.39
CA VAL A 162 -32.06 4.17 32.31
C VAL A 162 -32.99 5.22 32.92
N LEU A 163 -34.31 5.07 32.72
CA LEU A 163 -35.36 5.98 33.19
C LEU A 163 -36.33 5.22 34.11
N ALA A 164 -36.88 5.89 35.12
CA ALA A 164 -37.86 5.29 36.04
C ALA A 164 -39.11 6.16 36.20
N ALA A 165 -40.27 5.58 35.89
CA ALA A 165 -41.60 6.16 36.04
C ALA A 165 -42.02 6.26 37.51
N GLU A 166 -43.04 7.07 37.78
CA GLU A 166 -43.62 7.19 39.13
C GLU A 166 -44.51 5.98 39.47
N ASN A 167 -45.14 5.34 38.48
CA ASN A 167 -45.97 4.14 38.63
C ASN A 167 -45.83 3.22 37.39
N GLU A 168 -46.37 2.01 37.48
CA GLU A 168 -46.26 0.98 36.43
C GLU A 168 -46.98 1.38 35.14
N GLN A 169 -48.17 1.97 35.27
CA GLN A 169 -48.97 2.40 34.12
C GLN A 169 -48.23 3.46 33.29
N ASP A 170 -47.58 4.43 33.95
CA ASP A 170 -46.77 5.45 33.28
C ASP A 170 -45.55 4.84 32.58
N MET A 171 -44.92 3.82 33.16
CA MET A 171 -43.81 3.11 32.50
C MET A 171 -44.29 2.43 31.23
N ASP A 172 -45.39 1.68 31.29
CA ASP A 172 -45.93 0.94 30.15
C ASP A 172 -46.44 1.88 29.04
N ASP A 173 -47.13 2.96 29.40
CA ASP A 173 -47.55 4.00 28.46
C ASP A 173 -46.37 4.62 27.70
N TRP A 174 -45.24 4.86 28.39
CA TRP A 174 -44.05 5.43 27.78
C TRP A 174 -43.26 4.44 26.94
N ILE A 175 -43.12 3.19 27.39
CA ILE A 175 -42.55 2.13 26.56
C ILE A 175 -43.36 2.00 25.27
N ASN A 176 -44.69 1.97 25.37
CA ASN A 176 -45.57 1.88 24.21
C ASN A 176 -45.47 3.10 23.30
N THR A 177 -45.42 4.31 23.85
CA THR A 177 -45.31 5.56 23.08
C THR A 177 -43.97 5.64 22.35
N LEU A 178 -42.86 5.36 23.04
CA LEU A 178 -41.51 5.41 22.45
C LEU A 178 -41.29 4.26 21.46
N THR A 179 -41.79 3.06 21.75
CA THR A 179 -41.74 1.93 20.81
C THR A 179 -42.54 2.23 19.55
N ARG A 180 -43.71 2.88 19.67
CA ARG A 180 -44.49 3.33 18.52
C ARG A 180 -43.72 4.37 17.71
N ILE A 181 -43.09 5.35 18.34
CA ILE A 181 -42.27 6.37 17.66
C ILE A 181 -41.11 5.74 16.88
N LEU A 182 -40.39 4.79 17.49
CA LEU A 182 -39.32 4.06 16.82
C LEU A 182 -39.83 3.13 15.70
N GLN A 183 -41.12 2.77 15.72
CA GLN A 183 -41.81 1.97 14.70
C GLN A 183 -42.57 2.83 13.66
N ILE A 184 -42.69 4.15 13.82
CA ILE A 184 -43.29 5.09 12.85
C ILE A 184 -42.26 5.52 11.77
N SER A 185 -41.26 4.69 11.48
CA SER A 185 -40.65 4.75 10.13
C SER A 185 -41.69 4.14 9.18
N PRO A 186 -42.29 4.89 8.24
CA PRO A 186 -43.44 4.41 7.49
C PRO A 186 -43.09 3.14 6.69
N PRO A 187 -43.86 2.05 6.86
CA PRO A 187 -43.88 0.95 5.91
C PRO A 187 -45.02 1.22 4.93
N ASP A 188 -44.75 1.84 3.78
CA ASP A 188 -45.61 1.73 2.59
C ASP A 188 -44.92 2.31 1.34
N GLY A 189 -44.50 1.40 0.47
CA GLY A 189 -43.96 1.59 -0.88
C GLY A 189 -43.64 0.19 -1.45
N PRO A 190 -44.13 -0.18 -2.64
CA PRO A 190 -44.48 -1.57 -2.95
C PRO A 190 -43.28 -2.51 -3.11
N ALA A 191 -43.55 -3.75 -2.71
CA ALA A 191 -42.66 -4.89 -2.70
C ALA A 191 -42.12 -5.27 -4.09
N LEU A 192 -40.83 -5.66 -4.11
CA LEU A 192 -40.38 -6.74 -4.97
C LEU A 192 -39.91 -7.88 -4.07
N ASP A 193 -40.62 -9.00 -4.22
CA ASP A 193 -40.42 -10.27 -3.54
C ASP A 193 -38.96 -10.71 -3.49
N ARG A 194 -38.46 -10.97 -2.29
CA ARG A 194 -37.39 -11.93 -2.05
C ARG A 194 -37.97 -13.14 -1.32
N LYS A 195 -38.56 -14.04 -2.10
CA LYS A 195 -38.61 -15.46 -1.73
C LYS A 195 -37.28 -16.11 -2.11
N SER A 196 -36.73 -16.80 -1.13
CA SER A 196 -35.75 -17.88 -1.19
C SER A 196 -35.44 -18.44 -2.58
N ALA A 197 -34.19 -18.28 -3.00
CA ALA A 197 -33.54 -19.17 -3.94
C ALA A 197 -32.17 -19.55 -3.36
N ASP A 198 -31.86 -20.84 -3.45
CA ASP A 198 -30.76 -21.57 -2.85
C ASP A 198 -29.39 -20.90 -2.96
N LEU A 199 -28.66 -20.88 -1.84
CA LEU A 199 -27.21 -20.72 -1.84
C LEU A 199 -26.56 -22.08 -2.03
N SER A 200 -26.61 -22.58 -3.26
CA SER A 200 -25.55 -23.40 -3.81
C SER A 200 -24.98 -22.65 -5.01
N ASP A 201 -23.68 -22.39 -4.93
CA ASP A 201 -22.79 -21.92 -6.01
C ASP A 201 -22.59 -20.41 -6.18
N SER A 202 -21.58 -19.89 -5.47
CA SER A 202 -20.65 -18.83 -5.93
C SER A 202 -19.66 -18.53 -4.79
N LYS A 203 -18.63 -19.37 -4.69
CA LYS A 203 -17.32 -18.90 -4.22
C LYS A 203 -16.79 -17.93 -5.29
N HIS A 204 -15.87 -17.03 -4.92
CA HIS A 204 -15.22 -15.98 -5.73
C HIS A 204 -15.87 -14.59 -5.60
N GLY A 205 -15.51 -13.89 -4.51
CA GLY A 205 -15.86 -12.48 -4.30
C GLY A 205 -15.53 -11.92 -2.91
N GLY A 206 -15.17 -12.77 -1.94
CA GLY A 206 -14.95 -12.36 -0.54
C GLY A 206 -13.58 -11.77 -0.19
N SER A 207 -12.65 -11.64 -1.15
CA SER A 207 -11.25 -11.34 -0.78
C SER A 207 -10.98 -9.86 -0.49
N LEU A 208 -11.82 -8.90 -0.89
CA LEU A 208 -11.51 -7.46 -0.77
C LEU A 208 -11.97 -6.82 0.56
N LEU A 209 -13.03 -7.34 1.20
CA LEU A 209 -13.59 -6.76 2.42
C LEU A 209 -12.81 -7.15 3.69
N ILE A 210 -12.11 -8.28 3.67
CA ILE A 210 -11.29 -8.77 4.80
C ILE A 210 -9.99 -7.93 4.92
N ILE A 211 -9.45 -7.48 3.77
CA ILE A 211 -8.23 -6.64 3.70
C ILE A 211 -8.41 -5.34 4.50
N ASN A 212 -9.60 -4.74 4.45
CA ASN A 212 -9.87 -3.51 5.17
C ASN A 212 -9.98 -3.73 6.67
N ALA A 213 -10.49 -4.86 7.18
CA ALA A 213 -10.64 -5.05 8.63
C ALA A 213 -9.28 -5.25 9.34
N ASP A 214 -8.37 -6.03 8.75
CA ASP A 214 -7.06 -6.35 9.34
C ASP A 214 -6.07 -5.19 9.25
N VAL A 215 -6.08 -4.47 8.12
CA VAL A 215 -5.32 -3.22 7.97
C VAL A 215 -5.91 -2.16 8.89
N VAL A 216 -7.24 -1.99 8.95
CA VAL A 216 -7.87 -0.99 9.82
C VAL A 216 -7.58 -1.29 11.28
N MET A 217 -7.54 -2.53 11.77
CA MET A 217 -7.23 -2.80 13.19
C MET A 217 -5.76 -2.49 13.56
N PHE A 218 -4.79 -2.88 12.72
CA PHE A 218 -3.37 -2.54 12.93
C PHE A 218 -3.09 -1.05 12.72
N GLN A 219 -3.75 -0.45 11.73
CA GLN A 219 -3.76 0.99 11.49
C GLN A 219 -4.40 1.70 12.67
N TYR A 220 -5.50 1.20 13.25
CA TYR A 220 -6.12 1.74 14.46
C TYR A 220 -5.16 1.67 15.63
N ILE A 221 -4.44 0.55 15.83
CA ILE A 221 -3.43 0.43 16.90
C ILE A 221 -2.30 1.46 16.70
N SER A 222 -1.78 1.62 15.48
CA SER A 222 -0.71 2.60 15.18
C SER A 222 -1.18 4.06 15.13
N GLU A 223 -2.37 4.35 14.60
CA GLU A 223 -3.01 5.66 14.59
C GLU A 223 -3.47 6.06 15.99
N THR A 224 -3.84 5.11 16.85
CA THR A 224 -4.07 5.37 18.28
C THR A 224 -2.75 5.69 18.99
N GLU A 225 -1.64 5.00 18.65
CA GLU A 225 -0.30 5.34 19.16
C GLU A 225 0.16 6.75 18.75
N GLU A 226 -0.14 7.17 17.52
CA GLU A 226 0.27 8.44 16.91
C GLU A 226 -0.68 9.60 17.28
N SER A 227 -1.99 9.38 17.30
CA SER A 227 -3.00 10.34 17.77
C SER A 227 -2.90 10.56 19.28
N ALA A 228 -2.66 9.50 20.07
CA ALA A 228 -2.37 9.67 21.48
C ALA A 228 -1.03 10.40 21.70
N ARG A 229 -0.07 10.37 20.75
CA ARG A 229 1.19 11.14 20.80
C ARG A 229 0.96 12.62 20.43
N ALA A 230 0.16 12.91 19.41
CA ALA A 230 -0.20 14.27 19.01
C ALA A 230 -1.02 14.99 20.09
N ALA A 231 -1.97 14.30 20.72
CA ALA A 231 -2.76 14.83 21.83
C ALA A 231 -1.95 15.15 23.11
N ARG A 232 -0.65 14.76 23.17
CA ARG A 232 0.26 15.01 24.31
C ARG A 232 1.08 16.31 24.17
N GLY A 233 0.95 17.06 23.07
CA GLY A 233 1.81 18.21 22.75
C GLY A 233 1.25 19.60 23.04
N GLU A 234 -0.05 19.76 23.30
CA GLU A 234 -0.65 21.08 23.43
C GLU A 234 -0.84 21.49 24.90
N GLU A 235 -0.23 22.63 25.27
CA GLU A 235 -0.41 23.43 26.50
C GLU A 235 0.27 22.99 27.83
N ARG A 236 1.37 22.22 27.83
CA ARG A 236 2.16 21.99 29.07
C ARG A 236 3.66 22.23 28.91
N LEU A 237 4.21 23.19 29.67
CA LEU A 237 5.66 23.35 29.86
C LEU A 237 6.17 22.23 30.79
N ASN A 238 7.12 21.43 30.30
CA ASN A 238 7.70 20.28 31.01
C ASN A 238 9.19 20.53 31.26
N LEU A 239 9.67 20.31 32.48
CA LEU A 239 11.09 20.47 32.85
C LEU A 239 12.05 19.66 31.94
N PHE A 240 11.59 18.53 31.39
CA PHE A 240 12.34 17.70 30.45
C PHE A 240 12.43 18.29 29.02
N SER A 241 11.60 19.27 28.64
CA SER A 241 11.72 19.95 27.34
C SER A 241 12.93 20.88 27.26
N LEU A 242 13.67 21.03 28.37
CA LEU A 242 14.88 21.84 28.49
C LEU A 242 16.17 21.00 28.35
N ASP A 243 16.06 19.68 28.20
CA ASP A 243 17.21 18.77 28.07
C ASP A 243 17.52 18.51 26.57
N PRO A 244 18.65 19.03 26.04
CA PRO A 244 19.02 18.88 24.63
C PRO A 244 19.37 17.43 24.23
N ASP A 245 19.61 16.53 25.20
CA ASP A 245 19.95 15.12 24.98
C ASP A 245 18.72 14.20 24.99
N ILE A 246 17.50 14.73 25.17
CA ILE A 246 16.28 13.94 24.97
C ILE A 246 16.02 13.95 23.46
N PRO A 247 16.20 12.81 22.76
CA PRO A 247 15.87 12.76 21.36
C PRO A 247 14.37 13.05 21.25
N VAL A 248 14.03 14.16 20.60
CA VAL A 248 12.78 14.28 19.84
C VAL A 248 12.84 13.12 18.86
N ARG A 249 12.38 11.94 19.31
CA ARG A 249 12.57 10.71 18.57
C ARG A 249 11.85 10.90 17.25
N LEU A 250 12.65 10.78 16.19
CA LEU A 250 12.23 10.64 14.81
C LEU A 250 10.88 9.94 14.80
N THR A 251 9.87 10.67 14.33
CA THR A 251 8.62 10.07 13.88
C THR A 251 9.00 8.79 13.15
N SER A 252 8.50 7.64 13.60
CA SER A 252 8.50 6.47 12.73
C SER A 252 7.74 6.96 11.51
N ALA A 253 8.44 7.25 10.42
CA ALA A 253 7.83 7.73 9.19
C ALA A 253 6.59 6.87 8.97
N SER A 254 5.42 7.49 8.84
CA SER A 254 4.18 6.76 8.62
C SER A 254 4.42 5.90 7.38
N VAL A 255 4.67 4.60 7.58
CA VAL A 255 5.02 3.71 6.48
C VAL A 255 3.79 3.64 5.60
N GLN A 256 3.84 4.33 4.46
CA GLN A 256 2.77 4.38 3.49
C GLN A 256 2.68 2.99 2.81
N PRO A 257 1.54 2.65 2.18
CA PRO A 257 1.53 1.66 1.09
C PRO A 257 2.70 1.95 0.14
N PHE A 258 3.11 0.97 -0.69
CA PHE A 258 4.25 1.19 -1.59
C PHE A 258 4.07 2.58 -2.23
N GLU A 259 5.07 3.46 -2.21
CA GLU A 259 4.86 4.83 -2.70
C GLU A 259 4.76 4.79 -4.23
N GLU A 260 3.66 5.25 -4.81
CA GLU A 260 3.58 5.35 -6.27
C GLU A 260 4.40 6.57 -6.68
N LYS A 261 5.69 6.36 -7.02
CA LYS A 261 6.43 7.43 -7.69
C LYS A 261 5.98 7.46 -9.14
N LEU A 262 4.77 7.96 -9.37
CA LEU A 262 4.38 8.36 -10.70
C LEU A 262 5.42 9.41 -11.12
N GLY A 263 6.04 9.18 -12.27
CA GLY A 263 6.93 10.14 -12.88
C GLY A 263 6.25 11.48 -13.17
N LYS A 264 6.86 12.32 -13.99
CA LYS A 264 6.18 13.53 -14.48
C LYS A 264 4.97 13.09 -15.33
N ARG A 265 3.76 13.51 -14.93
CA ARG A 265 2.51 13.23 -15.65
C ARG A 265 2.12 14.42 -16.52
N LEU A 266 1.86 14.14 -17.80
CA LEU A 266 1.52 15.13 -18.80
C LEU A 266 0.13 14.87 -19.36
N MET A 267 -0.75 15.87 -19.33
CA MET A 267 -1.99 15.91 -20.10
C MET A 267 -1.65 16.35 -21.49
N ILE A 268 -2.00 15.51 -22.46
CA ILE A 268 -1.90 15.81 -23.87
C ILE A 268 -3.32 16.03 -24.38
N SER A 269 -3.66 17.30 -24.62
CA SER A 269 -4.99 17.69 -25.10
C SER A 269 -4.89 18.12 -26.56
N CYS A 270 -5.54 17.38 -27.44
CA CYS A 270 -5.42 17.58 -28.88
C CYS A 270 -6.56 18.45 -29.38
N ARG A 271 -6.23 19.59 -30.01
CA ARG A 271 -7.23 20.59 -30.41
C ARG A 271 -7.64 20.45 -31.86
N SER A 272 -6.68 20.51 -32.79
CA SER A 272 -6.98 20.51 -34.22
C SER A 272 -5.77 20.14 -35.09
N LEU A 273 -6.07 19.65 -36.29
CA LEU A 273 -5.14 19.54 -37.41
C LEU A 273 -5.79 20.22 -38.61
N ASN A 274 -5.23 21.35 -39.05
CA ASN A 274 -5.75 22.12 -40.18
C ASN A 274 -4.66 22.24 -41.24
N LEU A 275 -4.84 21.63 -42.40
CA LEU A 275 -3.94 21.83 -43.55
C LEU A 275 -4.34 23.10 -44.31
N SER A 276 -3.42 23.72 -45.03
CA SER A 276 -3.73 24.94 -45.79
C SER A 276 -4.76 24.70 -46.90
N LEU A 277 -4.81 23.49 -47.46
CA LEU A 277 -5.82 23.09 -48.45
C LEU A 277 -7.10 22.64 -47.74
N GLN A 278 -8.10 23.53 -47.72
CA GLN A 278 -9.41 23.30 -47.10
C GLN A 278 -10.55 23.56 -48.09
N GLY A 279 -11.75 23.06 -47.77
CA GLY A 279 -12.95 23.29 -48.57
C GLY A 279 -14.21 22.77 -47.91
N CYS A 280 -15.37 23.16 -48.45
CA CYS A 280 -16.67 22.65 -48.00
C CYS A 280 -16.88 21.23 -48.55
N VAL A 281 -17.06 20.26 -47.67
CA VAL A 281 -17.25 18.83 -48.04
C VAL A 281 -18.64 18.60 -48.65
N ASN A 282 -19.64 19.36 -48.25
CA ASN A 282 -21.00 19.32 -48.80
C ASN A 282 -21.25 20.51 -49.75
N GLU A 283 -22.19 20.37 -50.68
CA GLU A 283 -22.48 21.37 -51.72
C GLU A 283 -23.40 22.53 -51.25
N THR A 284 -23.71 22.61 -49.96
CA THR A 284 -24.58 23.64 -49.34
C THR A 284 -23.75 24.80 -48.77
N ASP A 285 -24.04 26.03 -49.21
CA ASP A 285 -23.29 27.28 -48.91
C ASP A 285 -23.26 27.72 -47.43
N ALA A 286 -23.84 26.96 -46.49
CA ALA A 286 -23.97 27.32 -45.08
C ALA A 286 -23.03 26.53 -44.12
N GLU A 287 -22.13 25.70 -44.64
CA GLU A 287 -21.33 24.75 -43.85
C GLU A 287 -19.85 25.17 -43.63
N PRO A 288 -19.20 24.65 -42.56
CA PRO A 288 -17.83 25.04 -42.22
C PRO A 288 -16.79 24.56 -43.25
N VAL A 289 -15.77 25.38 -43.46
CA VAL A 289 -14.57 25.00 -44.23
C VAL A 289 -13.74 24.03 -43.40
N THR A 290 -13.49 22.83 -43.93
CA THR A 290 -12.75 21.76 -43.23
C THR A 290 -11.62 21.21 -44.09
N ASN A 291 -10.84 20.28 -43.56
CA ASN A 291 -9.99 19.43 -44.41
C ASN A 291 -10.86 18.69 -45.44
N ILE A 292 -10.31 18.46 -46.64
CA ILE A 292 -11.02 17.88 -47.78
C ILE A 292 -10.96 16.35 -47.85
N GLU A 293 -10.35 15.72 -46.85
CA GLU A 293 -10.26 14.27 -46.64
C GLU A 293 -9.89 13.98 -45.18
N PRO A 294 -10.15 12.75 -44.69
CA PRO A 294 -9.83 12.35 -43.33
C PRO A 294 -8.32 12.15 -43.11
N PHE A 295 -7.83 12.69 -41.99
CA PHE A 295 -6.48 12.50 -41.48
C PHE A 295 -6.53 11.84 -40.10
N PHE A 296 -5.61 10.91 -39.86
CA PHE A 296 -5.50 10.20 -38.58
C PHE A 296 -4.19 10.56 -37.93
N VAL A 297 -4.25 11.00 -36.66
CA VAL A 297 -3.06 11.43 -35.93
C VAL A 297 -2.76 10.44 -34.82
N SER A 298 -1.49 10.15 -34.60
CA SER A 298 -1.03 9.43 -33.42
C SER A 298 0.14 10.17 -32.77
N VAL A 299 0.23 10.09 -31.45
CA VAL A 299 1.29 10.72 -30.66
C VAL A 299 1.97 9.69 -29.77
N SER A 300 3.30 9.77 -29.71
CA SER A 300 4.12 8.99 -28.78
C SER A 300 5.33 9.77 -28.30
N LEU A 301 5.93 9.28 -27.21
CA LEU A 301 7.16 9.81 -26.64
C LEU A 301 8.35 8.95 -27.08
N LEU A 302 9.42 9.60 -27.53
CA LEU A 302 10.70 8.99 -27.87
C LEU A 302 11.80 9.56 -27.00
N ASP A 303 12.77 8.72 -26.66
CA ASP A 303 14.03 9.11 -26.03
C ASP A 303 15.10 9.09 -27.11
N ILE A 304 15.48 10.26 -27.63
CA ILE A 304 16.45 10.36 -28.74
C ILE A 304 17.89 10.10 -28.28
N ARG A 305 18.17 10.26 -26.98
CA ARG A 305 19.48 9.94 -26.40
C ARG A 305 19.71 8.44 -26.38
N GLU A 306 18.70 7.69 -25.97
CA GLU A 306 18.75 6.22 -25.88
C GLU A 306 18.30 5.53 -27.17
N GLY A 307 17.77 6.26 -28.14
CA GLY A 307 17.30 5.73 -29.42
C GLY A 307 16.11 4.78 -29.29
N ARG A 308 15.18 5.04 -28.36
CA ARG A 308 14.06 4.14 -28.04
C ARG A 308 12.72 4.85 -27.90
N LYS A 309 11.64 4.07 -28.01
CA LYS A 309 10.27 4.50 -27.68
C LYS A 309 10.06 4.46 -26.16
N VAL A 310 9.36 5.47 -25.62
CA VAL A 310 9.09 5.64 -24.18
C VAL A 310 7.62 5.39 -23.84
N SER A 311 6.69 5.57 -24.78
CA SER A 311 5.26 5.34 -24.55
C SER A 311 4.62 4.53 -25.66
N ALA A 312 3.46 3.94 -25.39
CA ALA A 312 2.55 3.43 -26.44
C ALA A 312 2.05 4.57 -27.37
N ASP A 313 1.50 4.22 -28.53
CA ASP A 313 0.87 5.17 -29.45
C ASP A 313 -0.53 5.57 -28.98
N PHE A 314 -0.72 6.85 -28.72
CA PHE A 314 -2.05 7.42 -28.51
C PHE A 314 -2.62 7.89 -29.84
N HIS A 315 -3.70 7.24 -30.29
CA HIS A 315 -4.38 7.59 -31.53
C HIS A 315 -5.50 8.59 -31.24
N MET A 316 -5.71 9.55 -32.15
CA MET A 316 -6.74 10.58 -32.02
C MET A 316 -7.49 10.79 -33.34
N ASP A 317 -8.76 11.15 -33.23
CA ASP A 317 -9.60 11.53 -34.36
C ASP A 317 -9.94 13.03 -34.28
N LEU A 318 -9.18 13.82 -35.04
CA LEU A 318 -9.34 15.28 -35.15
C LEU A 318 -10.21 15.69 -36.35
N ASN A 319 -10.86 14.74 -37.02
CA ASN A 319 -11.67 15.04 -38.20
C ASN A 319 -13.00 15.68 -37.80
N HIS A 320 -13.43 16.66 -38.58
CA HIS A 320 -14.80 17.19 -38.47
C HIS A 320 -15.82 16.11 -38.85
N GLU A 321 -17.01 16.16 -38.27
CA GLU A 321 -18.07 15.15 -38.45
C GLU A 321 -18.37 14.86 -39.94
N VAL A 322 -18.53 15.92 -40.76
CA VAL A 322 -18.74 15.80 -42.22
C VAL A 322 -17.60 15.05 -42.96
N VAL A 323 -16.36 15.17 -42.48
CA VAL A 323 -15.21 14.46 -43.06
C VAL A 323 -15.24 12.99 -42.63
N ARG A 324 -15.66 12.70 -41.39
CA ARG A 324 -15.81 11.33 -40.88
C ARG A 324 -16.84 10.54 -41.68
N GLN A 325 -17.94 11.19 -42.08
CA GLN A 325 -18.99 10.57 -42.91
C GLN A 325 -18.46 10.07 -44.28
N MET A 326 -17.32 10.59 -44.78
CA MET A 326 -16.70 10.07 -46.01
C MET A 326 -16.22 8.62 -45.87
N LEU A 327 -15.98 8.14 -44.64
CA LEU A 327 -15.53 6.79 -44.33
C LEU A 327 -16.69 5.80 -44.11
N SER A 328 -17.95 6.27 -44.09
CA SER A 328 -19.12 5.50 -43.65
C SER A 328 -20.21 5.39 -44.74
N SER A 329 -20.67 4.17 -45.02
CA SER A 329 -21.96 3.90 -45.71
C SER A 329 -22.85 2.91 -44.92
N SER A 330 -22.52 2.67 -43.65
CA SER A 330 -23.29 1.84 -42.73
C SER A 330 -23.36 2.51 -41.36
N GLY A 331 -24.56 2.97 -40.99
CA GLY A 331 -24.84 3.58 -39.70
C GLY A 331 -24.65 2.58 -38.56
N SER A 332 -23.77 2.92 -37.64
CA SER A 332 -23.84 2.45 -36.27
C SER A 332 -23.70 3.70 -35.41
N GLU A 333 -24.84 4.17 -34.90
CA GLU A 333 -24.95 5.20 -33.87
C GLU A 333 -24.23 4.70 -32.62
N GLY A 334 -22.93 4.95 -32.56
CA GLY A 334 -22.13 4.84 -31.35
C GLY A 334 -21.91 6.26 -30.82
N ASP A 335 -22.90 6.77 -30.09
CA ASP A 335 -22.71 7.95 -29.24
C ASP A 335 -21.77 7.56 -28.09
N GLN A 336 -20.47 7.82 -28.23
CA GLN A 336 -19.50 7.67 -27.14
C GLN A 336 -18.16 8.37 -27.42
N GLY A 337 -18.01 9.55 -26.80
CA GLY A 337 -16.77 10.04 -26.20
C GLY A 337 -15.53 10.14 -27.09
N ASN A 338 -15.40 11.25 -27.82
CA ASN A 338 -14.07 11.77 -28.17
C ASN A 338 -13.31 12.00 -26.85
N SER A 339 -12.41 11.07 -26.45
CA SER A 339 -11.47 11.34 -25.36
C SER A 339 -10.55 12.48 -25.81
N ALA A 340 -10.82 13.69 -25.32
CA ALA A 340 -10.11 14.89 -25.76
C ALA A 340 -8.67 14.97 -25.20
N GLY A 341 -8.30 14.07 -24.29
CA GLY A 341 -6.99 14.07 -23.63
C GLY A 341 -6.42 12.68 -23.34
N ALA A 342 -5.09 12.63 -23.24
CA ALA A 342 -4.33 11.47 -22.80
C ALA A 342 -3.31 11.84 -21.72
N ILE A 343 -3.09 10.94 -20.77
CA ILE A 343 -2.08 11.12 -19.71
C ILE A 343 -0.87 10.25 -20.03
N PHE A 344 0.29 10.91 -20.15
CA PHE A 344 1.58 10.25 -20.30
C PHE A 344 2.37 10.39 -19.00
N SER A 345 2.81 9.25 -18.45
CA SER A 345 3.67 9.21 -17.26
C SER A 345 5.12 8.98 -17.68
N ILE A 346 6.05 9.76 -17.14
CA ILE A 346 7.48 9.72 -17.50
C ILE A 346 8.32 9.64 -16.23
N THR A 347 8.81 8.45 -15.93
CA THR A 347 9.54 8.12 -14.71
C THR A 347 10.95 8.72 -14.67
N ASN A 348 11.58 8.91 -15.83
CA ASN A 348 12.93 9.49 -15.95
C ASN A 348 12.94 10.69 -16.92
N PRO A 349 12.41 11.86 -16.52
CA PRO A 349 12.30 13.01 -17.40
C PRO A 349 13.67 13.63 -17.72
N HIS A 350 13.89 14.00 -18.98
CA HIS A 350 15.09 14.72 -19.44
C HIS A 350 14.84 15.44 -20.77
N THR A 351 15.74 16.34 -21.18
CA THR A 351 15.53 17.22 -22.35
C THR A 351 15.48 16.49 -23.70
N ASP A 352 16.01 15.28 -23.77
CA ASP A 352 16.05 14.45 -24.98
C ASP A 352 14.78 13.56 -25.09
N ILE A 353 13.81 13.72 -24.20
CA ILE A 353 12.46 13.16 -24.40
C ILE A 353 11.65 14.11 -25.27
N VAL A 354 11.26 13.61 -26.43
CA VAL A 354 10.50 14.36 -27.43
C VAL A 354 9.15 13.72 -27.70
N MET A 355 8.19 14.55 -28.05
CA MET A 355 6.87 14.13 -28.48
C MET A 355 6.79 14.15 -29.99
N VAL A 356 6.35 13.04 -30.58
CA VAL A 356 6.24 12.88 -32.02
C VAL A 356 4.79 12.69 -32.39
N ALA A 357 4.32 13.49 -33.33
CA ALA A 357 3.02 13.32 -33.97
C ALA A 357 3.21 12.73 -35.37
N ARG A 358 2.51 11.63 -35.67
CA ARG A 358 2.43 11.04 -37.01
C ARG A 358 1.05 11.29 -37.59
N VAL A 359 1.00 11.59 -38.89
CA VAL A 359 -0.23 11.84 -39.64
C VAL A 359 -0.33 10.82 -40.77
N GLU A 360 -1.49 10.19 -40.85
CA GLU A 360 -1.87 9.21 -41.87
C GLU A 360 -3.08 9.73 -42.66
N LYS A 361 -3.24 9.27 -43.90
CA LYS A 361 -4.44 9.50 -44.72
C LYS A 361 -4.93 8.20 -45.35
N VAL A 362 -6.09 8.24 -46.01
CA VAL A 362 -6.61 7.09 -46.78
C VAL A 362 -5.66 6.75 -47.93
N LEU A 363 -5.50 5.45 -48.22
CA LEU A 363 -4.65 4.97 -49.31
C LEU A 363 -5.19 5.42 -50.68
N MET A 364 -4.40 6.21 -51.41
CA MET A 364 -4.82 6.78 -52.72
C MET A 364 -3.74 6.75 -53.81
N GLY A 365 -2.48 6.53 -53.47
CA GLY A 365 -1.35 6.64 -54.40
C GLY A 365 -0.02 6.72 -53.67
N ASN A 366 1.03 7.21 -54.34
CA ASN A 366 2.32 7.43 -53.68
C ASN A 366 2.27 8.67 -52.77
N ILE A 367 3.13 8.72 -51.75
CA ILE A 367 3.12 9.80 -50.74
C ILE A 367 3.36 11.18 -51.39
N SER A 368 4.35 11.29 -52.29
CA SER A 368 4.70 12.56 -52.96
C SER A 368 3.54 13.16 -53.77
N SER A 369 2.85 12.36 -54.57
CA SER A 369 1.68 12.74 -55.36
C SER A 369 0.48 13.09 -54.49
N GLY A 370 0.32 12.39 -53.35
CA GLY A 370 -0.73 12.67 -52.38
C GLY A 370 -0.50 13.97 -51.59
N ALA A 371 0.76 14.34 -51.36
CA ALA A 371 1.15 15.56 -50.64
C ALA A 371 1.29 16.79 -51.56
N GLU A 372 1.58 16.59 -52.84
CA GLU A 372 1.81 17.68 -53.81
C GLU A 372 0.71 18.76 -53.85
N PRO A 373 -0.60 18.44 -53.83
CA PRO A 373 -1.65 19.45 -53.81
C PRO A 373 -1.63 20.34 -52.56
N TYR A 374 -1.20 19.78 -51.43
CA TYR A 374 -1.08 20.50 -50.16
C TYR A 374 0.14 21.42 -50.13
N ILE A 375 1.20 21.08 -50.87
CA ILE A 375 2.46 21.82 -50.88
C ILE A 375 2.41 22.98 -51.89
N LYS A 376 1.76 22.80 -53.04
CA LYS A 376 1.75 23.78 -54.15
C LYS A 376 0.74 24.94 -53.96
N ASN A 377 0.04 25.02 -52.83
CA ASN A 377 -0.97 26.03 -52.50
C ASN A 377 -2.02 26.25 -53.62
N THR A 378 -2.81 25.21 -53.90
CA THR A 378 -3.76 25.18 -55.02
C THR A 378 -5.16 25.64 -54.60
N ASP A 379 -5.37 26.95 -54.42
CA ASP A 379 -6.59 27.51 -53.82
C ASP A 379 -7.78 27.66 -54.79
N SER A 380 -7.66 27.14 -56.03
CA SER A 380 -8.78 27.24 -56.98
C SER A 380 -9.94 26.33 -56.56
N SER A 381 -11.11 26.91 -56.30
CA SER A 381 -12.34 26.18 -55.90
C SER A 381 -12.67 25.00 -56.84
N LYS A 382 -12.44 25.15 -58.16
CA LYS A 382 -12.61 24.06 -59.14
C LYS A 382 -11.69 22.85 -58.90
N THR A 383 -10.45 23.08 -58.47
CA THR A 383 -9.49 22.00 -58.20
C THR A 383 -9.80 21.31 -56.87
N VAL A 384 -10.16 22.08 -55.85
CA VAL A 384 -10.63 21.56 -54.55
C VAL A 384 -11.83 20.64 -54.74
N GLN A 385 -12.84 21.06 -55.51
CA GLN A 385 -14.03 20.25 -55.79
C GLN A 385 -13.71 18.97 -56.58
N LYS A 386 -12.78 19.04 -57.54
CA LYS A 386 -12.32 17.85 -58.28
C LYS A 386 -11.63 16.85 -57.36
N MET A 387 -10.76 17.34 -56.47
CA MET A 387 -10.07 16.50 -55.48
C MET A 387 -11.06 15.88 -54.50
N LEU A 388 -11.99 16.66 -53.96
CA LEU A 388 -13.01 16.18 -53.03
C LEU A 388 -13.84 15.03 -53.62
N LYS A 389 -14.26 15.14 -54.90
CA LYS A 389 -14.98 14.06 -55.60
C LYS A 389 -14.15 12.77 -55.68
N SER A 390 -12.86 12.89 -55.99
CA SER A 390 -11.92 11.76 -55.97
C SER A 390 -11.77 11.20 -54.55
N ASN A 391 -11.51 12.04 -53.56
CA ASN A 391 -11.32 11.66 -52.16
C ASN A 391 -12.51 10.89 -51.60
N LYS A 392 -13.76 11.33 -51.87
CA LYS A 392 -14.98 10.59 -51.49
C LYS A 392 -15.01 9.18 -52.07
N GLN A 393 -14.63 9.00 -53.33
CA GLN A 393 -14.60 7.70 -53.99
C GLN A 393 -13.56 6.76 -53.37
N PHE A 394 -12.37 7.28 -53.03
CA PHE A 394 -11.33 6.52 -52.34
C PHE A 394 -11.72 6.20 -50.90
N CYS A 395 -12.29 7.15 -50.14
CA CYS A 395 -12.73 6.91 -48.77
C CYS A 395 -13.83 5.84 -48.69
N SER A 396 -14.77 5.84 -49.64
CA SER A 396 -15.84 4.83 -49.69
C SER A 396 -15.33 3.41 -49.94
N LYS A 397 -14.29 3.24 -50.77
CA LYS A 397 -13.78 1.91 -51.16
C LYS A 397 -12.57 1.45 -50.36
N LEU A 398 -11.65 2.36 -50.03
CA LEU A 398 -10.38 2.10 -49.36
C LEU A 398 -10.28 2.74 -47.96
N GLY A 399 -11.37 3.25 -47.38
CA GLY A 399 -11.36 3.93 -46.07
C GLY A 399 -10.81 3.09 -44.91
N LYS A 400 -10.79 1.75 -45.06
CA LYS A 400 -10.14 0.81 -44.13
C LYS A 400 -8.61 0.90 -44.15
N TYR A 401 -8.02 1.26 -45.28
CA TYR A 401 -6.56 1.27 -45.51
C TYR A 401 -5.99 2.66 -45.43
N ARG A 402 -4.89 2.77 -44.68
CA ARG A 402 -4.18 4.02 -44.45
C ARG A 402 -2.81 3.99 -45.09
N MET A 403 -2.29 5.18 -45.39
CA MET A 403 -0.92 5.37 -45.85
C MET A 403 -0.25 6.49 -45.04
N PRO A 404 1.08 6.42 -44.83
CA PRO A 404 1.81 7.50 -44.16
C PRO A 404 1.74 8.81 -44.94
N PHE A 405 1.64 9.94 -44.24
CA PHE A 405 1.51 11.26 -44.88
C PHE A 405 2.55 12.27 -44.36
N ALA A 406 2.58 12.52 -43.06
CA ALA A 406 3.43 13.53 -42.45
C ALA A 406 3.83 13.18 -41.02
N TRP A 407 4.82 13.89 -40.49
CA TRP A 407 5.20 13.83 -39.08
C TRP A 407 5.64 15.20 -38.57
N SER A 408 5.56 15.40 -37.26
CA SER A 408 6.03 16.60 -36.57
C SER A 408 6.53 16.24 -35.18
N VAL A 409 7.42 17.06 -34.62
CA VAL A 409 8.07 16.81 -33.34
C VAL A 409 8.13 18.05 -32.46
N ARG A 410 8.11 17.84 -31.14
CA ARG A 410 8.17 18.88 -30.11
C ARG A 410 8.99 18.41 -28.91
N SER A 411 9.80 19.30 -28.32
CA SER A 411 10.46 19.02 -27.04
C SER A 411 9.46 19.00 -25.88
N VAL A 412 9.64 18.10 -24.93
CA VAL A 412 8.72 17.96 -23.80
C VAL A 412 9.21 18.72 -22.56
N PHE A 413 10.52 18.72 -22.32
CA PHE A 413 11.11 19.30 -21.11
C PHE A 413 12.17 20.36 -21.44
N LYS A 414 12.23 21.42 -20.62
CA LYS A 414 13.23 22.48 -20.68
C LYS A 414 14.55 22.09 -20.00
N ASP A 415 14.49 21.17 -19.04
CA ASP A 415 15.62 20.76 -18.22
C ASP A 415 15.59 19.26 -17.86
N ASN A 416 16.69 18.78 -17.27
CA ASN A 416 16.82 17.40 -16.79
C ASN A 416 16.13 17.15 -15.44
N GLN A 417 15.41 18.14 -14.89
CA GLN A 417 14.57 17.99 -13.70
C GLN A 417 13.10 17.70 -14.05
N GLY A 418 12.78 17.72 -15.35
CA GLY A 418 11.44 17.46 -15.86
C GLY A 418 10.51 18.66 -15.78
N THR A 419 11.03 19.88 -15.88
CA THR A 419 10.21 21.08 -16.09
C THR A 419 9.63 21.05 -17.50
N VAL A 420 8.30 21.00 -17.61
CA VAL A 420 7.60 20.91 -18.89
C VAL A 420 7.78 22.18 -19.71
N ASP A 421 8.15 22.03 -20.97
CA ASP A 421 8.22 23.13 -21.91
C ASP A 421 6.83 23.44 -22.47
N ARG A 422 6.16 24.44 -21.90
CA ARG A 422 4.84 24.90 -22.39
C ARG A 422 4.94 25.83 -23.60
N GLU A 423 6.09 26.46 -23.83
CA GLU A 423 6.29 27.44 -24.90
C GLU A 423 6.74 26.77 -26.21
N SER A 424 7.32 25.58 -26.12
CA SER A 424 7.65 24.76 -27.29
C SER A 424 6.42 24.58 -28.18
N ARG A 425 6.59 24.78 -29.48
CA ARG A 425 5.59 24.44 -30.50
C ARG A 425 6.05 23.21 -31.26
N PHE A 426 5.11 22.49 -31.82
CA PHE A 426 5.42 21.47 -32.81
C PHE A 426 6.18 22.10 -33.98
N SER A 427 7.13 21.34 -34.53
CA SER A 427 7.76 21.67 -35.80
C SER A 427 6.72 21.76 -36.92
N PRO A 428 7.05 22.37 -38.07
CA PRO A 428 6.23 22.22 -39.26
C PRO A 428 5.94 20.74 -39.57
N LEU A 429 4.83 20.47 -40.26
CA LEU A 429 4.51 19.12 -40.73
C LEU A 429 5.49 18.75 -41.84
N PHE A 430 6.39 17.82 -41.55
CA PHE A 430 7.33 17.29 -42.54
C PHE A 430 6.66 16.16 -43.31
N LYS A 431 6.77 16.20 -44.64
CA LYS A 431 6.29 15.12 -45.51
C LYS A 431 7.03 13.82 -45.16
N GLN A 432 6.29 12.72 -45.05
CA GLN A 432 6.88 11.40 -44.85
C GLN A 432 7.57 10.91 -46.13
N GLU A 433 8.80 10.41 -45.99
CA GLU A 433 9.53 9.78 -47.10
C GLU A 433 9.30 8.27 -47.10
N SER A 434 9.01 7.70 -48.28
CA SER A 434 8.61 6.28 -48.41
C SER A 434 9.72 5.28 -48.11
N ASN A 435 10.98 5.73 -48.08
CA ASN A 435 12.17 4.92 -47.79
C ASN A 435 12.73 5.16 -46.37
N LYS A 436 12.04 5.92 -45.52
CA LYS A 436 12.46 6.26 -44.14
C LYS A 436 11.29 6.11 -43.17
N ILE A 437 10.75 4.90 -43.08
CA ILE A 437 9.49 4.63 -42.38
C ILE A 437 9.75 4.04 -40.98
N SER A 438 10.86 3.34 -40.79
CA SER A 438 11.16 2.65 -39.52
C SER A 438 11.23 3.62 -38.34
N THR A 439 11.09 3.10 -37.11
CA THR A 439 11.20 3.93 -35.90
C THR A 439 12.61 4.48 -35.75
N GLU A 440 13.61 3.69 -36.14
CA GLU A 440 15.03 4.04 -36.16
C GLU A 440 15.31 5.19 -37.17
N ASP A 441 14.71 5.13 -38.36
CA ASP A 441 14.79 6.23 -39.34
C ASP A 441 14.16 7.50 -38.80
N LEU A 442 13.00 7.40 -38.14
CA LEU A 442 12.31 8.55 -37.59
C LEU A 442 13.12 9.21 -36.46
N ILE A 443 13.70 8.41 -35.55
CA ILE A 443 14.60 8.92 -34.51
C ILE A 443 15.79 9.64 -35.15
N LYS A 444 16.39 9.05 -36.18
CA LYS A 444 17.51 9.68 -36.92
C LYS A 444 17.10 11.00 -37.58
N LEU A 445 15.91 11.07 -38.17
CA LEU A 445 15.36 12.29 -38.75
C LEU A 445 15.13 13.36 -37.68
N ILE A 446 14.58 12.99 -36.52
CA ILE A 446 14.36 13.90 -35.40
C ILE A 446 15.68 14.43 -34.84
N THR A 447 16.67 13.56 -34.64
CA THR A 447 18.02 13.94 -34.21
C THR A 447 18.65 14.91 -35.21
N ASP A 448 18.49 14.67 -36.52
CA ASP A 448 18.93 15.60 -37.56
C ASP A 448 18.18 16.95 -37.47
N VAL A 449 16.88 16.97 -37.13
CA VAL A 449 16.10 18.21 -36.94
C VAL A 449 16.60 19.03 -35.75
N PHE A 450 16.86 18.41 -34.59
CA PHE A 450 17.28 19.12 -33.38
C PHE A 450 18.74 19.55 -33.38
N TYR A 451 19.64 18.71 -33.89
CA TYR A 451 21.10 18.94 -33.78
C TYR A 451 21.77 19.36 -35.10
N ARG A 452 21.07 19.31 -36.25
CA ARG A 452 21.65 19.61 -37.57
C ARG A 452 20.72 20.48 -38.44
N ALA A 453 20.70 21.78 -38.18
CA ALA A 453 19.87 22.76 -38.89
C ALA A 453 19.95 22.69 -40.43
N GLU A 454 21.13 22.44 -41.00
CA GLU A 454 21.33 22.29 -42.46
C GLU A 454 20.64 21.09 -43.09
N LYS A 455 20.40 20.03 -42.31
CA LYS A 455 19.63 18.86 -42.77
C LYS A 455 18.14 19.06 -42.57
N ALA A 456 17.75 19.74 -41.49
CA ALA A 456 16.36 20.07 -41.19
C ALA A 456 15.72 20.89 -42.32
N SER A 457 16.45 21.87 -42.89
CA SER A 457 15.97 22.72 -43.98
C SER A 457 15.74 22.00 -45.32
N LYS A 458 16.24 20.75 -45.46
CA LYS A 458 16.04 19.93 -46.66
C LYS A 458 14.75 19.11 -46.62
N LEU A 459 14.09 19.05 -45.47
CA LEU A 459 12.82 18.33 -45.33
C LEU A 459 11.69 19.13 -45.97
N GLN A 460 10.88 18.47 -46.79
CA GLN A 460 9.75 19.11 -47.45
C GLN A 460 8.62 19.35 -46.44
N ILE A 461 8.17 20.59 -46.35
CA ILE A 461 7.11 21.01 -45.42
C ILE A 461 5.76 20.93 -46.13
N ILE A 462 4.76 20.39 -45.43
CA ILE A 462 3.35 20.45 -45.81
C ILE A 462 2.73 21.61 -45.02
N PRO A 463 2.25 22.67 -45.68
CA PRO A 463 1.57 23.78 -45.03
C PRO A 463 0.35 23.33 -44.21
N GLY A 464 0.35 23.66 -42.92
CA GLY A 464 -0.71 23.32 -41.98
C GLY A 464 -0.32 23.63 -40.53
N ASN A 465 -1.30 23.55 -39.64
CA ASN A 465 -1.15 23.77 -38.20
C ASN A 465 -1.64 22.54 -37.43
N LEU A 466 -0.81 22.05 -36.51
CA LEU A 466 -1.13 20.98 -35.57
C LEU A 466 -1.11 21.57 -34.16
N GLU A 467 -2.27 21.60 -33.51
CA GLU A 467 -2.43 22.16 -32.17
C GLU A 467 -2.64 21.05 -31.14
N ILE A 468 -1.61 20.80 -30.34
CA ILE A 468 -1.63 19.88 -29.21
C ILE A 468 -1.07 20.60 -27.99
N ASN A 469 -1.84 20.65 -26.92
CA ASN A 469 -1.45 21.21 -25.64
C ASN A 469 -0.78 20.15 -24.78
N VAL A 470 0.24 20.55 -24.02
CA VAL A 470 0.97 19.69 -23.08
C VAL A 470 1.05 20.39 -21.74
N ASP A 471 0.34 19.86 -20.75
CA ASP A 471 0.23 20.43 -19.40
C ASP A 471 0.62 19.41 -18.33
N CYS A 472 1.13 19.87 -17.19
CA CYS A 472 1.35 18.99 -16.02
C CYS A 472 0.01 18.69 -15.34
N VAL A 473 -0.19 17.45 -14.91
CA VAL A 473 -1.42 17.02 -14.21
C VAL A 473 -1.11 16.60 -12.78
N PRO A 474 -1.99 16.92 -11.80
CA PRO A 474 -1.90 16.34 -10.46
C PRO A 474 -2.07 14.80 -10.48
N MET A 475 -1.81 14.18 -9.32
CA MET A 475 -1.95 12.72 -9.14
C MET A 475 -3.39 12.24 -9.35
N GLU A 476 -4.37 13.05 -8.95
CA GLU A 476 -5.78 12.73 -9.13
C GLU A 476 -6.33 13.46 -10.36
N CYS A 477 -6.76 12.70 -11.37
CA CYS A 477 -7.44 13.23 -12.56
C CYS A 477 -8.87 12.65 -12.62
N PRO A 478 -9.92 13.49 -12.62
CA PRO A 478 -11.30 13.02 -12.74
C PRO A 478 -11.54 12.40 -14.12
N ASN A 479 -12.49 11.46 -14.20
CA ASN A 479 -12.91 10.79 -15.45
C ASN A 479 -11.76 10.13 -16.23
N CYS A 480 -10.79 9.59 -15.51
CA CYS A 480 -9.62 8.91 -16.08
C CYS A 480 -9.84 7.39 -16.19
N VAL A 481 -9.50 6.83 -17.36
CA VAL A 481 -9.43 5.38 -17.60
C VAL A 481 -7.98 4.95 -17.70
N THR A 482 -7.68 3.75 -17.20
CA THR A 482 -6.36 3.14 -17.34
C THR A 482 -6.03 2.86 -18.80
N SER A 483 -4.78 2.46 -19.05
CA SER A 483 -4.36 1.98 -20.36
C SER A 483 -5.09 0.72 -20.84
N SER A 484 -5.79 0.01 -19.94
CA SER A 484 -6.70 -1.09 -20.28
C SER A 484 -8.14 -0.63 -20.54
N CYS A 485 -8.37 0.69 -20.68
CA CYS A 485 -9.69 1.31 -20.81
C CYS A 485 -10.65 1.00 -19.65
N VAL A 486 -10.13 0.77 -18.44
CA VAL A 486 -10.91 0.53 -17.22
C VAL A 486 -11.01 1.83 -16.42
N ALA A 487 -12.21 2.24 -16.05
CA ALA A 487 -12.42 3.44 -15.23
C ALA A 487 -11.86 3.25 -13.82
N LEU A 488 -11.00 4.16 -13.37
CA LEU A 488 -10.41 4.13 -12.03
C LEU A 488 -11.42 4.50 -10.92
N ARG A 489 -12.37 5.38 -11.25
CA ARG A 489 -13.48 5.81 -10.39
C ARG A 489 -14.74 6.00 -11.26
N PRO A 490 -15.95 5.90 -10.71
CA PRO A 490 -17.16 6.29 -11.42
C PRO A 490 -17.01 7.72 -11.98
N PHE A 491 -17.39 7.93 -13.23
CA PHE A 491 -17.26 9.24 -13.85
C PHE A 491 -18.15 10.26 -13.14
N GLN A 492 -17.56 11.38 -12.77
CA GLN A 492 -18.24 12.53 -12.19
C GLN A 492 -18.52 13.52 -13.32
N ASP A 493 -19.79 13.86 -13.52
CA ASP A 493 -20.27 14.88 -14.48
C ASP A 493 -19.46 14.96 -15.79
N CYS A 494 -19.78 14.06 -16.74
CA CYS A 494 -19.11 13.99 -18.04
C CYS A 494 -19.20 15.28 -18.88
N ALA A 495 -20.07 16.23 -18.51
CA ALA A 495 -20.15 17.52 -19.17
C ALA A 495 -19.01 18.48 -18.75
N LEU A 496 -18.48 18.32 -17.53
CA LEU A 496 -17.39 19.16 -16.98
C LEU A 496 -16.00 18.62 -17.31
N HIS A 497 -15.84 17.30 -17.36
CA HIS A 497 -14.55 16.64 -17.57
C HIS A 497 -14.65 15.55 -18.63
N ALA A 498 -14.01 15.78 -19.78
CA ALA A 498 -13.93 14.79 -20.85
C ALA A 498 -13.14 13.54 -20.38
N PRO A 499 -13.51 12.34 -20.85
CA PRO A 499 -12.78 11.13 -20.53
C PRO A 499 -11.32 11.23 -20.97
N THR A 500 -10.40 10.84 -20.09
CA THR A 500 -8.95 10.91 -20.34
C THR A 500 -8.34 9.51 -20.21
N VAL A 501 -7.53 9.10 -21.18
CA VAL A 501 -6.91 7.77 -21.21
C VAL A 501 -5.46 7.82 -20.75
N GLU A 502 -5.07 6.95 -19.82
CA GLU A 502 -3.66 6.75 -19.49
C GLU A 502 -2.94 5.95 -20.58
N VAL A 503 -1.76 6.42 -20.97
CA VAL A 503 -0.89 5.76 -21.94
C VAL A 503 0.17 4.96 -21.20
N ASP A 504 0.42 3.73 -21.67
CA ASP A 504 1.46 2.88 -21.08
C ASP A 504 2.86 3.48 -21.32
N GLU A 505 3.65 3.55 -20.25
CA GLU A 505 5.09 3.87 -20.28
C GLU A 505 5.91 2.59 -20.46
N PHE A 506 6.86 2.61 -21.39
CA PHE A 506 7.87 1.59 -21.59
C PHE A 506 9.12 1.94 -20.77
N LEU A 507 9.15 1.40 -19.55
CA LEU A 507 10.22 1.61 -18.58
C LEU A 507 11.52 0.92 -18.99
N GLN A 508 12.63 1.56 -18.67
CA GLN A 508 13.95 0.96 -18.76
C GLN A 508 14.15 -0.08 -17.65
N ASP A 509 14.83 -1.19 -17.96
CA ASP A 509 15.20 -2.21 -16.98
C ASP A 509 16.33 -1.72 -16.07
N SER A 510 15.97 -0.94 -15.06
CA SER A 510 16.88 -0.34 -14.08
C SER A 510 16.35 -0.51 -12.65
N SER A 511 17.24 -0.78 -11.69
CA SER A 511 16.88 -0.88 -10.27
C SER A 511 16.39 0.45 -9.70
N LYS A 512 16.83 1.59 -10.26
CA LYS A 512 16.43 2.95 -9.83
C LYS A 512 14.94 3.22 -9.95
N PHE A 513 14.29 2.58 -10.95
CA PHE A 513 12.89 2.78 -11.28
C PHE A 513 12.04 1.53 -11.00
N ALA A 514 12.64 0.51 -10.37
CA ALA A 514 11.94 -0.72 -10.05
C ALA A 514 10.95 -0.48 -8.91
N GLN A 515 9.68 -0.77 -9.16
CA GLN A 515 8.63 -0.77 -8.16
C GLN A 515 7.77 -2.03 -8.30
N PRO A 516 7.22 -2.55 -7.20
CA PRO A 516 6.23 -3.60 -7.26
C PRO A 516 5.03 -3.21 -8.11
N TYR A 517 4.54 -4.15 -8.92
CA TYR A 517 3.30 -3.97 -9.65
C TYR A 517 2.13 -3.82 -8.67
N ARG A 518 1.24 -2.87 -8.95
CA ARG A 518 0.03 -2.59 -8.15
C ARG A 518 -1.24 -2.55 -8.96
N VAL A 519 -1.11 -2.32 -10.26
CA VAL A 519 -2.23 -2.28 -11.20
C VAL A 519 -2.09 -3.48 -12.11
N TYR A 520 -3.18 -4.22 -12.27
CA TYR A 520 -3.23 -5.31 -13.22
C TYR A 520 -2.98 -4.77 -14.64
N LYS A 521 -1.96 -5.30 -15.30
CA LYS A 521 -1.70 -5.12 -16.73
C LYS A 521 -1.38 -6.47 -17.34
N ASN A 522 -1.94 -6.76 -18.50
CA ASN A 522 -1.66 -8.00 -19.22
C ASN A 522 -1.79 -7.78 -20.73
N HIS A 523 -0.81 -7.06 -21.30
CA HIS A 523 -0.81 -6.66 -22.70
C HIS A 523 0.41 -7.21 -23.43
N ILE A 524 0.26 -7.43 -24.74
CA ILE A 524 1.36 -7.59 -25.68
C ILE A 524 1.22 -6.57 -26.80
N TYR A 525 2.34 -5.97 -27.18
CA TYR A 525 2.48 -5.06 -28.30
C TYR A 525 3.17 -5.77 -29.44
N ILE A 526 2.57 -5.72 -30.63
CA ILE A 526 3.10 -6.32 -31.85
C ILE A 526 3.48 -5.21 -32.81
N TYR A 527 4.70 -5.26 -33.31
CA TYR A 527 5.24 -4.30 -34.27
C TYR A 527 5.69 -5.05 -35.53
N PRO A 528 4.86 -5.13 -36.57
CA PRO A 528 5.35 -5.46 -37.90
C PRO A 528 6.50 -4.50 -38.26
N LYS A 529 7.64 -5.02 -38.72
CA LYS A 529 8.83 -4.20 -39.00
C LYS A 529 9.11 -4.09 -40.49
N HIS A 530 9.23 -5.23 -41.17
CA HIS A 530 9.65 -5.27 -42.56
C HIS A 530 9.16 -6.54 -43.26
N LEU A 531 8.81 -6.45 -44.54
CA LEU A 531 8.55 -7.60 -45.40
C LEU A 531 9.44 -7.51 -46.64
N LYS A 532 10.27 -8.52 -46.90
CA LYS A 532 11.08 -8.61 -48.12
C LYS A 532 10.36 -9.45 -49.18
N TYR A 533 9.66 -8.80 -50.11
CA TYR A 533 8.77 -9.45 -51.09
C TYR A 533 9.17 -9.24 -52.56
N ASP A 534 10.33 -8.65 -52.83
CA ASP A 534 10.86 -8.42 -54.18
C ASP A 534 11.29 -9.69 -54.93
N SER A 535 11.79 -10.69 -54.21
CA SER A 535 12.48 -11.85 -54.78
C SER A 535 11.53 -13.03 -55.09
N GLN A 536 10.29 -12.97 -54.61
CA GLN A 536 9.32 -14.05 -54.78
C GLN A 536 8.64 -14.05 -56.15
N LYS A 537 8.27 -15.24 -56.64
CA LYS A 537 7.63 -15.44 -57.97
C LYS A 537 6.16 -15.87 -57.90
N SER A 538 5.65 -16.17 -56.71
CA SER A 538 4.29 -16.70 -56.52
C SER A 538 3.20 -15.64 -56.76
N PHE A 539 3.47 -14.39 -56.40
CA PHE A 539 2.53 -13.27 -56.42
C PHE A 539 3.19 -12.04 -57.07
N THR A 540 3.49 -12.12 -58.36
CA THR A 540 4.27 -11.11 -59.10
C THR A 540 3.65 -9.70 -59.14
N LYS A 541 2.34 -9.58 -58.90
CA LYS A 541 1.62 -8.30 -58.85
C LYS A 541 1.64 -7.61 -57.48
N ALA A 542 2.06 -8.30 -56.42
CA ALA A 542 1.98 -7.79 -55.05
C ALA A 542 2.97 -6.64 -54.81
N ARG A 543 2.44 -5.43 -54.59
CA ARG A 543 3.25 -4.20 -54.38
C ARG A 543 2.57 -3.11 -53.55
N ASN A 544 1.40 -3.39 -53.00
CA ASN A 544 0.65 -2.51 -52.09
C ASN A 544 0.21 -3.41 -50.94
N ILE A 545 1.15 -3.76 -50.07
CA ILE A 545 0.97 -4.88 -49.14
C ILE A 545 0.53 -4.35 -47.79
N ALA A 546 -0.62 -4.84 -47.32
CA ALA A 546 -1.10 -4.66 -45.95
C ALA A 546 -0.85 -5.94 -45.13
N VAL A 547 -0.46 -5.79 -43.88
CA VAL A 547 -0.37 -6.89 -42.91
C VAL A 547 -1.52 -6.75 -41.94
N CYS A 548 -2.40 -7.74 -41.89
CA CYS A 548 -3.46 -7.81 -40.90
C CYS A 548 -3.09 -8.83 -39.81
N VAL A 549 -3.10 -8.38 -38.56
CA VAL A 549 -2.73 -9.12 -37.36
C VAL A 549 -4.01 -9.60 -36.67
N GLU A 550 -4.05 -10.89 -36.35
CA GLU A 550 -5.12 -11.53 -35.59
C GLU A 550 -4.53 -12.30 -34.40
N PHE A 551 -5.30 -12.41 -33.32
CA PHE A 551 -4.98 -13.25 -32.17
C PHE A 551 -5.96 -14.43 -32.12
N ARG A 552 -5.45 -15.66 -32.10
CA ARG A 552 -6.26 -16.89 -32.16
C ARG A 552 -5.91 -17.84 -31.02
N SER A 553 -6.90 -18.61 -30.57
CA SER A 553 -6.76 -19.68 -29.57
C SER A 553 -6.70 -21.08 -30.17
N SER A 554 -6.98 -21.24 -31.47
CA SER A 554 -6.92 -22.52 -32.19
C SER A 554 -6.58 -22.29 -33.67
N ASP A 555 -6.02 -23.31 -34.32
CA ASP A 555 -5.66 -23.38 -35.75
C ASP A 555 -6.54 -24.35 -36.55
N GLU A 556 -7.72 -24.69 -36.01
CA GLU A 556 -8.78 -25.44 -36.69
C GLU A 556 -9.47 -24.57 -37.76
N GLU A 557 -10.04 -25.19 -38.81
CA GLU A 557 -10.59 -24.54 -40.01
C GLU A 557 -11.62 -23.42 -39.71
N HIS A 558 -12.38 -23.55 -38.62
CA HIS A 558 -13.41 -22.59 -38.22
C HIS A 558 -13.03 -21.72 -37.00
N ALA A 559 -11.76 -21.76 -36.60
CA ALA A 559 -11.27 -20.97 -35.49
C ALA A 559 -11.40 -19.47 -35.81
N LYS A 560 -12.20 -18.77 -35.00
CA LYS A 560 -12.38 -17.32 -35.12
C LYS A 560 -11.32 -16.57 -34.33
N PRO A 561 -10.87 -15.40 -34.81
CA PRO A 561 -9.99 -14.52 -34.04
C PRO A 561 -10.71 -14.02 -32.78
N LEU A 562 -9.95 -13.87 -31.70
CA LEU A 562 -10.43 -13.33 -30.44
C LEU A 562 -10.57 -11.80 -30.54
N LYS A 563 -11.63 -11.26 -29.93
CA LYS A 563 -11.90 -9.83 -29.89
C LYS A 563 -11.16 -9.17 -28.72
N CYS A 564 -9.84 -9.08 -28.83
CA CYS A 564 -8.93 -8.59 -27.77
C CYS A 564 -7.89 -7.58 -28.26
N ILE A 565 -7.99 -7.12 -29.51
CA ILE A 565 -7.09 -6.09 -30.06
C ILE A 565 -7.70 -4.71 -29.78
N TYR A 566 -6.96 -3.81 -29.12
CA TYR A 566 -7.45 -2.46 -28.84
C TYR A 566 -7.71 -1.71 -30.15
N GLY A 567 -8.94 -1.24 -30.32
CA GLY A 567 -9.41 -0.54 -31.52
C GLY A 567 -8.89 0.89 -31.62
N LYS A 568 -8.91 1.44 -32.83
CA LYS A 568 -8.60 2.87 -33.07
C LYS A 568 -9.84 3.74 -32.73
N PRO A 569 -9.66 5.04 -32.40
CA PRO A 569 -10.77 5.95 -32.10
C PRO A 569 -11.83 5.98 -33.21
N GLY A 570 -13.10 6.14 -32.82
CA GLY A 570 -14.25 6.10 -33.73
C GLY A 570 -14.76 4.68 -34.04
N GLY A 571 -14.13 3.64 -33.49
CA GLY A 571 -14.56 2.25 -33.58
C GLY A 571 -14.81 1.60 -32.20
N PRO A 572 -15.13 0.30 -32.16
CA PRO A 572 -15.29 -0.41 -30.89
C PRO A 572 -13.95 -0.48 -30.13
N VAL A 573 -14.03 -0.47 -28.78
CA VAL A 573 -12.85 -0.56 -27.89
C VAL A 573 -11.98 -1.77 -28.21
N PHE A 574 -12.61 -2.91 -28.52
CA PHE A 574 -11.92 -4.11 -28.97
C PHE A 574 -12.34 -4.52 -30.38
N THR A 575 -11.36 -4.97 -31.15
CA THR A 575 -11.47 -5.49 -32.52
C THR A 575 -10.83 -6.88 -32.59
N THR A 576 -11.13 -7.62 -33.66
CA THR A 576 -10.56 -8.96 -33.91
C THR A 576 -9.30 -8.92 -34.77
N THR A 577 -9.10 -7.81 -35.49
CA THR A 577 -8.06 -7.67 -36.50
C THR A 577 -7.56 -6.22 -36.52
N ALA A 578 -6.25 -6.02 -36.60
CA ALA A 578 -5.64 -4.73 -36.88
C ALA A 578 -4.81 -4.82 -38.16
N CYS A 579 -4.92 -3.85 -39.07
CA CYS A 579 -4.17 -3.83 -40.31
C CYS A 579 -3.16 -2.68 -40.32
N SER A 580 -1.99 -2.94 -40.90
CA SER A 580 -0.90 -1.98 -41.05
C SER A 580 -1.24 -0.87 -42.05
N THR A 581 -0.47 0.20 -41.99
CA THR A 581 -0.36 1.14 -43.10
C THR A 581 0.19 0.47 -44.36
N VAL A 582 -0.13 1.03 -45.54
CA VAL A 582 0.26 0.51 -46.85
C VAL A 582 1.15 1.50 -47.58
N LEU A 583 2.31 1.02 -48.01
CA LEU A 583 3.20 1.77 -48.92
C LEU A 583 2.85 1.44 -50.37
N HIS A 584 2.53 2.48 -51.15
CA HIS A 584 2.14 2.33 -52.53
C HIS A 584 3.33 1.94 -53.43
N HIS A 585 3.12 0.92 -54.26
CA HIS A 585 4.10 0.34 -55.18
C HIS A 585 5.40 -0.14 -54.50
N SER A 586 5.34 -0.48 -53.21
CA SER A 586 6.44 -1.11 -52.48
C SER A 586 6.28 -2.63 -52.40
N GLN A 587 7.25 -3.35 -52.94
CA GLN A 587 7.41 -4.79 -52.73
C GLN A 587 8.17 -5.10 -51.43
N ASN A 588 8.89 -4.12 -50.87
CA ASN A 588 9.66 -4.31 -49.63
C ASN A 588 9.21 -3.29 -48.56
N PRO A 589 7.96 -3.36 -48.07
CA PRO A 589 7.46 -2.35 -47.15
C PRO A 589 8.11 -2.46 -45.76
N ASP A 590 8.51 -1.31 -45.23
CA ASP A 590 8.74 -1.10 -43.81
C ASP A 590 7.45 -0.63 -43.14
N PHE A 591 7.25 -1.02 -41.89
CA PHE A 591 6.08 -0.68 -41.10
C PHE A 591 6.49 -0.05 -39.77
N TYR A 592 5.66 0.86 -39.26
CA TYR A 592 5.81 1.44 -37.91
C TYR A 592 4.61 1.16 -37.00
N ASP A 593 3.61 0.42 -37.50
CA ASP A 593 2.35 0.17 -36.82
C ASP A 593 2.55 -0.54 -35.48
N GLU A 594 1.79 -0.11 -34.46
CA GLU A 594 1.74 -0.71 -33.13
C GLU A 594 0.37 -1.35 -32.93
N VAL A 595 0.34 -2.67 -32.68
CA VAL A 595 -0.88 -3.41 -32.36
C VAL A 595 -0.84 -3.80 -30.89
N LYS A 596 -1.71 -3.18 -30.08
CA LYS A 596 -1.88 -3.53 -28.67
C LYS A 596 -2.95 -4.61 -28.53
N ILE A 597 -2.61 -5.70 -27.84
CA ILE A 597 -3.50 -6.85 -27.63
C ILE A 597 -3.61 -7.14 -26.13
N GLU A 598 -4.84 -7.29 -25.64
CA GLU A 598 -5.11 -7.81 -24.30
C GLU A 598 -4.90 -9.32 -24.28
N LEU A 599 -4.06 -9.80 -23.36
CA LEU A 599 -3.78 -11.21 -23.19
C LEU A 599 -4.80 -11.87 -22.25
N PRO A 600 -5.24 -13.10 -22.54
CA PRO A 600 -5.98 -13.92 -21.59
C PRO A 600 -5.21 -14.13 -20.28
N THR A 601 -5.95 -14.27 -19.18
CA THR A 601 -5.40 -14.62 -17.85
C THR A 601 -4.74 -16.01 -17.84
N HIS A 602 -5.16 -16.90 -18.74
CA HIS A 602 -4.60 -18.23 -18.94
C HIS A 602 -4.25 -18.48 -20.40
N LEU A 603 -2.95 -18.39 -20.71
CA LEU A 603 -2.40 -18.75 -22.01
C LEU A 603 -2.11 -20.26 -22.08
N HIS A 604 -2.15 -20.80 -23.29
CA HIS A 604 -1.89 -22.21 -23.59
C HIS A 604 -1.20 -22.33 -24.96
N GLU A 605 -0.63 -23.49 -25.28
CA GLU A 605 0.26 -23.65 -26.45
C GLU A 605 -0.40 -23.33 -27.80
N LYS A 606 -1.72 -23.51 -27.93
CA LYS A 606 -2.45 -23.13 -29.15
C LYS A 606 -2.65 -21.61 -29.36
N HIS A 607 -2.37 -20.77 -28.35
CA HIS A 607 -2.49 -19.32 -28.49
C HIS A 607 -1.36 -18.77 -29.36
N HIS A 608 -1.72 -18.05 -30.42
CA HIS A 608 -0.76 -17.55 -31.40
C HIS A 608 -1.26 -16.29 -32.11
N LEU A 609 -0.33 -15.63 -32.79
CA LEU A 609 -0.62 -14.53 -33.70
C LEU A 609 -0.68 -15.07 -35.13
N LEU A 610 -1.68 -14.65 -35.89
CA LEU A 610 -1.78 -14.89 -37.32
C LEU A 610 -1.60 -13.57 -38.07
N PHE A 611 -0.69 -13.57 -39.04
CA PHE A 611 -0.42 -12.47 -39.95
C PHE A 611 -0.93 -12.85 -41.33
N SER A 612 -1.89 -12.09 -41.84
CA SER A 612 -2.41 -12.25 -43.20
C SER A 612 -1.95 -11.09 -44.07
N PHE A 613 -1.33 -11.39 -45.21
CA PHE A 613 -0.80 -10.41 -46.14
C PHE A 613 -1.78 -10.21 -47.29
N TYR A 614 -2.13 -8.96 -47.58
CA TYR A 614 -3.05 -8.62 -48.66
C TYR A 614 -2.42 -7.62 -49.62
N HIS A 615 -2.55 -7.88 -50.92
CA HIS A 615 -2.36 -6.84 -51.93
C HIS A 615 -3.64 -6.02 -52.07
N VAL A 616 -3.52 -4.71 -51.88
CA VAL A 616 -4.61 -3.75 -52.00
C VAL A 616 -4.58 -3.07 -53.36
N THR A 617 -5.66 -3.20 -54.12
CA THR A 617 -5.79 -2.59 -55.45
C THR A 617 -6.15 -1.12 -55.34
N CYS A 618 -5.28 -0.22 -55.82
CA CYS A 618 -5.47 1.23 -55.76
C CYS A 618 -6.07 1.85 -57.03
N ASP A 619 -6.24 1.08 -58.12
CA ASP A 619 -6.83 1.58 -59.37
C ASP A 619 -8.36 1.49 -59.32
N ILE A 620 -8.97 2.53 -58.76
CA ILE A 620 -10.42 2.59 -58.53
C ILE A 620 -11.18 3.04 -59.80
N ASN A 621 -10.48 3.64 -60.77
CA ASN A 621 -11.05 4.34 -61.92
C ASN A 621 -10.89 3.60 -63.26
N ALA A 622 -10.15 2.48 -63.29
CA ALA A 622 -10.14 1.59 -64.44
C ALA A 622 -11.56 1.08 -64.74
N LYS A 623 -12.16 1.56 -65.83
CA LYS A 623 -13.38 1.02 -66.41
C LYS A 623 -13.13 -0.45 -66.77
N THR A 624 -13.49 -1.38 -65.89
CA THR A 624 -13.38 -2.81 -66.17
C THR A 624 -14.37 -3.18 -67.26
N SER A 625 -13.86 -3.49 -68.46
CA SER A 625 -14.64 -4.18 -69.48
C SER A 625 -15.02 -5.56 -68.94
N SER A 626 -16.32 -5.86 -69.04
CA SER A 626 -17.00 -7.16 -68.87
C SER A 626 -16.19 -8.38 -68.36
N LYS A 627 -16.60 -8.89 -67.18
CA LYS A 627 -16.73 -10.32 -66.73
C LYS A 627 -16.02 -10.83 -65.47
N LYS A 628 -15.20 -10.06 -64.74
CA LYS A 628 -14.84 -10.43 -63.35
C LYS A 628 -14.63 -9.17 -62.50
N LYS A 629 -15.45 -8.99 -61.46
CA LYS A 629 -15.25 -7.98 -60.42
C LYS A 629 -13.96 -8.37 -59.67
N GLU A 630 -12.86 -7.69 -59.98
CA GLU A 630 -11.57 -7.92 -59.30
C GLU A 630 -11.73 -7.57 -57.82
N ALA A 631 -11.27 -8.45 -56.93
CA ALA A 631 -11.38 -8.23 -55.49
C ALA A 631 -10.47 -7.06 -55.07
N LEU A 632 -10.98 -6.18 -54.21
CA LEU A 632 -10.23 -5.03 -53.68
C LEU A 632 -8.98 -5.47 -52.90
N GLU A 633 -9.11 -6.59 -52.19
CA GLU A 633 -8.09 -7.22 -51.37
C GLU A 633 -7.80 -8.61 -51.97
N THR A 634 -6.54 -8.89 -52.31
CA THR A 634 -6.10 -10.21 -52.77
C THR A 634 -5.13 -10.79 -51.75
N PRO A 635 -5.38 -11.99 -51.16
CA PRO A 635 -4.44 -12.60 -50.23
C PRO A 635 -3.14 -12.98 -50.94
N VAL A 636 -2.01 -12.59 -50.37
CA VAL A 636 -0.65 -12.82 -50.90
C VAL A 636 0.27 -13.51 -49.89
N GLY A 637 -0.29 -14.02 -48.80
CA GLY A 637 0.43 -14.95 -47.93
C GLY A 637 -0.06 -14.92 -46.50
N TYR A 638 0.49 -15.84 -45.71
CA TYR A 638 0.18 -16.03 -44.29
C TYR A 638 1.45 -16.36 -43.51
N ALA A 639 1.55 -15.88 -42.28
CA ALA A 639 2.57 -16.26 -41.31
C ALA A 639 1.95 -16.39 -39.92
N TRP A 640 2.47 -17.25 -39.07
CA TRP A 640 1.95 -17.46 -37.72
C TRP A 640 3.08 -17.50 -36.69
N LEU A 641 2.79 -17.04 -35.48
CA LEU A 641 3.75 -16.98 -34.38
C LEU A 641 3.12 -17.51 -33.08
N PRO A 642 3.50 -18.71 -32.61
CA PRO A 642 3.14 -19.20 -31.28
C PRO A 642 3.65 -18.25 -30.20
N LEU A 643 2.80 -17.93 -29.21
CA LEU A 643 3.14 -16.96 -28.17
C LEU A 643 3.92 -17.54 -27.00
N LEU A 644 3.63 -18.80 -26.65
CA LEU A 644 4.29 -19.50 -25.56
C LEU A 644 5.42 -20.36 -26.11
N LYS A 645 6.62 -20.10 -25.62
CA LYS A 645 7.78 -20.99 -25.78
C LYS A 645 8.20 -21.45 -24.39
N ASP A 646 8.17 -22.76 -24.16
CA ASP A 646 8.42 -23.37 -22.84
C ASP A 646 7.54 -22.79 -21.73
N GLY A 647 6.28 -22.44 -22.05
CA GLY A 647 5.31 -21.83 -21.13
C GLY A 647 5.61 -20.38 -20.74
N ARG A 648 6.49 -19.70 -21.48
CA ARG A 648 6.86 -18.29 -21.27
C ARG A 648 6.52 -17.44 -22.49
N VAL A 649 6.04 -16.23 -22.23
CA VAL A 649 5.91 -15.16 -23.24
C VAL A 649 7.12 -14.23 -23.10
N SER A 650 7.75 -13.85 -24.21
CA SER A 650 8.93 -12.99 -24.20
C SER A 650 8.85 -11.89 -25.25
N SER A 651 9.42 -10.73 -24.92
CA SER A 651 9.65 -9.65 -25.86
C SER A 651 10.85 -10.00 -26.74
N GLN A 652 10.64 -10.13 -28.06
CA GLN A 652 11.68 -10.59 -28.98
C GLN A 652 11.39 -10.14 -30.42
N ASP A 653 12.46 -10.00 -31.21
CA ASP A 653 12.39 -9.86 -32.67
C ASP A 653 12.40 -11.22 -33.35
N PHE A 654 11.45 -11.42 -34.25
CA PHE A 654 11.25 -12.64 -35.02
C PHE A 654 11.45 -12.36 -36.52
N SER A 655 12.06 -13.32 -37.20
CA SER A 655 12.06 -13.40 -38.66
C SER A 655 11.34 -14.68 -39.05
N ILE A 656 10.18 -14.55 -39.69
CA ILE A 656 9.21 -15.63 -39.91
C ILE A 656 9.04 -15.86 -41.42
N PRO A 657 9.01 -17.12 -41.88
CA PRO A 657 8.68 -17.43 -43.28
C PRO A 657 7.20 -17.15 -43.58
N VAL A 658 6.92 -16.86 -44.84
CA VAL A 658 5.55 -16.58 -45.32
C VAL A 658 5.09 -17.74 -46.20
N SER A 659 3.92 -18.30 -45.90
CA SER A 659 3.26 -19.33 -46.69
C SER A 659 2.34 -18.70 -47.75
N CYS A 660 2.16 -19.36 -48.90
CA CYS A 660 1.19 -18.95 -49.93
C CYS A 660 -0.26 -19.26 -49.49
N THR A 661 -0.45 -20.27 -48.64
CA THR A 661 -1.76 -20.77 -48.20
C THR A 661 -1.77 -20.96 -46.68
N LEU A 662 -2.95 -20.96 -46.06
CA LEU A 662 -3.11 -21.28 -44.64
C LEU A 662 -3.70 -22.70 -44.53
N PRO A 663 -2.88 -23.74 -44.30
CA PRO A 663 -3.35 -25.13 -44.16
C PRO A 663 -3.94 -25.37 -42.77
N ASP A 664 -4.82 -26.36 -42.60
CA ASP A 664 -5.32 -26.72 -41.26
C ASP A 664 -4.20 -27.29 -40.37
N GLY A 665 -4.26 -27.01 -39.07
CA GLY A 665 -3.25 -27.51 -38.12
C GLY A 665 -1.86 -26.89 -38.33
N TYR A 666 -1.78 -25.67 -38.87
CA TYR A 666 -0.53 -25.01 -39.24
C TYR A 666 0.45 -24.82 -38.08
N LEU A 667 0.02 -24.88 -36.81
CA LEU A 667 0.92 -24.79 -35.66
C LEU A 667 1.84 -26.01 -35.51
N HIS A 668 1.47 -27.16 -36.08
CA HIS A 668 2.31 -28.37 -36.04
C HIS A 668 3.50 -28.31 -37.01
N ILE A 669 3.54 -27.29 -37.88
CA ILE A 669 4.57 -27.12 -38.90
C ILE A 669 5.74 -26.36 -38.30
N LYS A 670 6.74 -27.11 -37.82
CA LYS A 670 7.88 -26.55 -37.08
C LYS A 670 8.96 -25.94 -37.97
N GLU A 671 9.18 -26.46 -39.19
CA GLU A 671 10.21 -25.95 -40.11
C GLU A 671 9.83 -26.15 -41.59
N PRO A 672 10.22 -25.22 -42.50
CA PRO A 672 9.99 -25.34 -43.95
C PRO A 672 10.66 -26.56 -44.60
N SER A 673 11.68 -27.15 -43.95
CA SER A 673 12.50 -28.26 -44.41
C SER A 673 11.98 -29.66 -44.01
N SER A 674 10.99 -29.75 -43.11
CA SER A 674 10.50 -31.02 -42.59
C SER A 674 9.34 -31.58 -43.43
N THR A 675 9.66 -32.28 -44.50
CA THR A 675 8.69 -33.01 -45.35
C THR A 675 8.08 -34.26 -44.69
N LYS A 676 8.26 -34.47 -43.37
CA LYS A 676 7.76 -35.68 -42.67
C LYS A 676 6.32 -35.58 -42.17
N ASN A 677 5.70 -34.39 -42.21
CA ASN A 677 4.34 -34.18 -41.71
C ASN A 677 3.41 -33.76 -42.86
N GLY A 678 2.76 -34.75 -43.49
CA GLY A 678 1.55 -34.80 -44.35
C GLY A 678 0.85 -33.57 -45.00
N SER A 679 1.26 -32.31 -44.79
CA SER A 679 0.68 -31.11 -45.40
C SER A 679 1.71 -30.47 -46.35
N ASP A 680 1.46 -30.52 -47.65
CA ASP A 680 2.30 -29.89 -48.68
C ASP A 680 2.12 -28.36 -48.66
N VAL A 681 2.83 -27.68 -47.75
CA VAL A 681 2.73 -26.22 -47.60
C VAL A 681 3.62 -25.53 -48.62
N LYS A 682 2.98 -24.74 -49.50
CA LYS A 682 3.70 -23.94 -50.48
C LYS A 682 4.22 -22.65 -49.85
N TRP A 683 5.52 -22.60 -49.60
CA TRP A 683 6.18 -21.41 -49.06
C TRP A 683 6.49 -20.34 -50.11
N VAL A 684 6.43 -19.07 -49.72
CA VAL A 684 6.93 -17.93 -50.50
C VAL A 684 8.47 -17.90 -50.44
N ASP A 685 9.13 -17.60 -51.56
CA ASP A 685 10.60 -17.55 -51.70
C ASP A 685 11.33 -18.76 -51.08
N GLY A 686 10.74 -19.96 -51.24
CA GLY A 686 11.33 -21.21 -50.75
C GLY A 686 11.40 -21.33 -49.22
N GLY A 687 10.56 -20.61 -48.47
CA GLY A 687 10.49 -20.73 -47.01
C GLY A 687 11.57 -19.92 -46.28
N LYS A 688 12.22 -18.96 -46.96
CA LYS A 688 13.11 -18.01 -46.29
C LYS A 688 12.31 -17.13 -45.32
N PRO A 689 12.89 -16.76 -44.17
CA PRO A 689 12.26 -15.87 -43.20
C PRO A 689 12.29 -14.43 -43.73
N ILE A 690 11.25 -14.06 -44.50
CA ILE A 690 11.17 -12.77 -45.19
C ILE A 690 10.34 -11.71 -44.45
N PHE A 691 9.60 -12.09 -43.41
CA PHE A 691 8.81 -11.17 -42.60
C PHE A 691 9.44 -10.96 -41.23
N LYS A 692 9.70 -9.71 -40.87
CA LYS A 692 10.24 -9.30 -39.56
C LYS A 692 9.14 -8.68 -38.70
N VAL A 693 9.01 -9.15 -37.47
CA VAL A 693 8.06 -8.66 -36.48
C VAL A 693 8.73 -8.62 -35.10
N SER A 694 8.40 -7.61 -34.31
CA SER A 694 8.86 -7.49 -32.92
C SER A 694 7.67 -7.60 -31.97
N THR A 695 7.89 -8.23 -30.81
CA THR A 695 6.91 -8.29 -29.72
C THR A 695 7.45 -7.60 -28.48
N SER A 696 6.58 -6.91 -27.73
CA SER A 696 6.90 -6.36 -26.41
C SER A 696 5.80 -6.69 -25.42
N VAL A 697 6.16 -7.37 -24.34
CA VAL A 697 5.22 -7.88 -23.33
C VAL A 697 5.21 -6.96 -22.12
N LEU A 698 4.03 -6.43 -21.80
CA LEU A 698 3.78 -5.65 -20.58
C LEU A 698 2.75 -6.39 -19.73
N SER A 699 3.22 -7.32 -18.90
CA SER A 699 2.38 -8.18 -18.09
C SER A 699 2.81 -8.23 -16.63
N THR A 700 1.83 -8.11 -15.75
CA THR A 700 1.89 -8.34 -14.31
C THR A 700 1.56 -9.78 -13.94
N VAL A 701 1.18 -10.60 -14.93
CA VAL A 701 0.83 -12.03 -14.79
C VAL A 701 1.97 -12.90 -15.30
N TYR A 702 2.43 -12.64 -16.53
CA TYR A 702 3.48 -13.42 -17.19
C TYR A 702 4.84 -12.73 -17.05
N THR A 703 5.65 -13.22 -16.12
CA THR A 703 7.05 -12.81 -16.02
C THR A 703 7.85 -13.31 -17.23
N GLN A 704 8.74 -12.46 -17.73
CA GLN A 704 9.67 -12.78 -18.81
C GLN A 704 10.96 -13.43 -18.29
N ASP A 705 11.19 -13.45 -16.98
CA ASP A 705 12.37 -14.08 -16.37
C ASP A 705 12.20 -15.61 -16.30
N LEU A 706 13.25 -16.34 -16.68
CA LEU A 706 13.22 -17.79 -16.78
C LEU A 706 13.01 -18.47 -15.42
N HIS A 707 13.76 -18.06 -14.40
CA HIS A 707 13.74 -18.70 -13.09
C HIS A 707 12.41 -18.43 -12.39
N LEU A 708 11.95 -17.17 -12.45
CA LEU A 708 10.68 -16.77 -11.84
C LEU A 708 9.47 -17.41 -12.55
N ASN A 709 9.48 -17.49 -13.88
CA ASN A 709 8.41 -18.15 -14.64
C ASN A 709 8.32 -19.63 -14.27
N ARG A 710 9.47 -20.33 -14.23
CA ARG A 710 9.52 -21.74 -13.82
C ARG A 710 9.03 -21.94 -12.39
N PHE A 711 9.41 -21.06 -11.46
CA PHE A 711 8.91 -21.11 -10.08
C PHE A 711 7.38 -20.99 -10.02
N PHE A 712 6.80 -19.98 -10.65
CA PHE A 712 5.34 -19.80 -10.64
C PHE A 712 4.58 -20.95 -11.28
N GLN A 713 5.07 -21.49 -12.41
CA GLN A 713 4.47 -22.67 -13.04
C GLN A 713 4.51 -23.90 -12.11
N GLN A 714 5.61 -24.11 -11.40
CA GLN A 714 5.75 -25.25 -10.48
C GLN A 714 4.87 -25.06 -9.23
N CYS A 715 4.73 -23.84 -8.70
CA CYS A 715 3.76 -23.53 -7.65
C CYS A 715 2.33 -23.83 -8.12
N GLN A 716 1.94 -23.40 -9.33
CA GLN A 716 0.61 -23.67 -9.87
C GLN A 716 0.34 -25.17 -10.03
N LYS A 717 1.31 -25.93 -10.55
CA LYS A 717 1.20 -27.41 -10.65
C LYS A 717 1.07 -28.06 -9.28
N ARG A 718 1.82 -27.56 -8.29
CA ARG A 718 1.79 -28.05 -6.91
C ARG A 718 0.44 -27.77 -6.23
N GLU A 719 -0.14 -26.60 -6.47
CA GLU A 719 -1.46 -26.25 -5.94
C GLU A 719 -2.58 -27.15 -6.50
N ALA A 720 -2.43 -27.64 -7.75
CA ALA A 720 -3.39 -28.56 -8.36
C ALA A 720 -3.30 -29.99 -7.81
N ASP A 721 -2.12 -30.44 -7.35
CA ASP A 721 -1.91 -31.76 -6.77
C ASP A 721 -0.94 -31.70 -5.57
N LEU A 722 -1.53 -31.56 -4.37
CA LEU A 722 -0.83 -31.58 -3.09
C LEU A 722 -0.61 -33.00 -2.53
N SER A 723 -1.18 -34.03 -3.17
CA SER A 723 -1.14 -35.40 -2.64
C SER A 723 0.23 -36.08 -2.79
N GLN A 724 1.00 -35.64 -3.79
CA GLN A 724 2.33 -36.16 -4.09
C GLN A 724 3.41 -35.37 -3.33
N PRO A 725 4.59 -35.95 -3.01
CA PRO A 725 5.71 -35.21 -2.45
C PRO A 725 6.30 -34.20 -3.45
N PRO A 726 7.04 -33.17 -2.98
CA PRO A 726 7.70 -32.21 -3.86
C PRO A 726 8.66 -32.92 -4.82
N THR A 727 8.58 -32.60 -6.13
CA THR A 727 9.48 -33.19 -7.13
C THR A 727 10.86 -32.55 -7.08
N SER A 728 11.90 -33.25 -7.57
CA SER A 728 13.23 -32.67 -7.76
C SER A 728 13.21 -31.43 -8.65
N ASN A 729 12.29 -31.36 -9.62
CA ASN A 729 12.05 -30.19 -10.45
C ASN A 729 11.56 -28.97 -9.67
N PHE A 730 10.79 -29.18 -8.60
CA PHE A 730 10.32 -28.13 -7.69
C PHE A 730 11.47 -27.59 -6.83
N LEU A 731 12.32 -28.46 -6.29
CA LEU A 731 13.52 -28.03 -5.57
C LEU A 731 14.50 -27.27 -6.48
N ASN A 732 14.71 -27.75 -7.70
CA ASN A 732 15.56 -27.08 -8.69
C ASN A 732 15.03 -25.68 -9.08
N CYS A 733 13.70 -25.46 -9.10
CA CYS A 733 13.18 -24.12 -9.38
C CYS A 733 13.37 -23.16 -8.19
N LEU A 734 13.23 -23.63 -6.94
CA LEU A 734 13.56 -22.84 -5.75
C LEU A 734 15.05 -22.43 -5.76
N GLN A 735 15.94 -23.38 -6.04
CA GLN A 735 17.37 -23.10 -6.15
C GLN A 735 17.68 -22.14 -7.30
N GLY A 736 16.96 -22.23 -8.43
CA GLY A 736 17.09 -21.30 -9.54
C GLY A 736 16.79 -19.84 -9.19
N LEU A 737 15.94 -19.58 -8.18
CA LEU A 737 15.68 -18.21 -7.72
C LEU A 737 16.92 -17.56 -7.07
N LEU A 738 17.87 -18.35 -6.54
CA LEU A 738 19.14 -17.84 -5.99
C LEU A 738 20.09 -17.34 -7.09
N SER A 739 19.86 -17.72 -8.34
CA SER A 739 20.66 -17.28 -9.51
C SER A 739 20.14 -15.98 -10.13
N MET A 740 19.11 -15.35 -9.56
CA MET A 740 18.54 -14.13 -10.10
C MET A 740 19.41 -12.90 -9.79
N GLU A 741 20.07 -12.36 -10.82
CA GLU A 741 20.87 -11.13 -10.68
C GLU A 741 20.03 -9.84 -10.82
N ARG A 742 18.93 -9.91 -11.59
CA ARG A 742 18.11 -8.75 -11.95
C ARG A 742 17.11 -8.39 -10.85
N ILE A 743 17.57 -7.65 -9.85
CA ILE A 743 16.74 -7.16 -8.73
C ILE A 743 15.46 -6.44 -9.19
N HIS A 744 15.48 -5.68 -10.28
CA HIS A 744 14.29 -4.97 -10.77
C HIS A 744 13.13 -5.92 -11.14
N VAL A 745 13.43 -7.15 -11.58
CA VAL A 745 12.42 -8.18 -11.85
C VAL A 745 11.83 -8.70 -10.54
N ILE A 746 12.69 -8.98 -9.56
CA ILE A 746 12.27 -9.43 -8.22
C ILE A 746 11.35 -8.38 -7.59
N ILE A 747 11.73 -7.10 -7.65
CA ILE A 747 10.96 -6.00 -7.07
C ILE A 747 9.59 -5.86 -7.73
N ARG A 748 9.50 -5.95 -9.06
CA ARG A 748 8.23 -5.90 -9.80
C ARG A 748 7.22 -6.95 -9.31
N PHE A 749 7.69 -8.15 -8.96
CA PHE A 749 6.85 -9.26 -8.47
C PHE A 749 6.98 -9.52 -6.97
N LEU A 750 7.59 -8.63 -6.19
CA LEU A 750 8.02 -8.90 -4.80
C LEU A 750 6.88 -9.40 -3.90
N PRO A 751 5.68 -8.78 -3.89
CA PRO A 751 4.59 -9.26 -3.04
C PRO A 751 4.11 -10.67 -3.42
N VAL A 752 4.05 -10.95 -4.73
CA VAL A 752 3.64 -12.25 -5.26
C VAL A 752 4.68 -13.32 -4.92
N ILE A 753 5.96 -13.00 -5.08
CA ILE A 753 7.07 -13.90 -4.73
C ILE A 753 7.02 -14.26 -3.24
N PHE A 754 6.95 -13.27 -2.35
CA PHE A 754 6.92 -13.54 -0.92
C PHE A 754 5.67 -14.32 -0.50
N ASN A 755 4.48 -13.94 -0.96
CA ASN A 755 3.26 -14.69 -0.65
C ASN A 755 3.35 -16.15 -1.14
N GLN A 756 3.89 -16.38 -2.33
CA GLN A 756 4.10 -17.73 -2.85
C GLN A 756 5.15 -18.50 -2.05
N LEU A 757 6.28 -17.89 -1.66
CA LEU A 757 7.28 -18.55 -0.82
C LEU A 757 6.72 -18.91 0.58
N PHE A 758 5.91 -18.04 1.19
CA PHE A 758 5.24 -18.36 2.47
C PHE A 758 4.17 -19.44 2.31
N LYS A 759 3.48 -19.49 1.17
CA LYS A 759 2.56 -20.58 0.83
C LYS A 759 3.31 -21.90 0.65
N VAL A 760 4.46 -21.88 -0.05
CA VAL A 760 5.33 -23.06 -0.21
C VAL A 760 5.84 -23.56 1.16
N LEU A 761 6.19 -22.67 2.08
CA LEU A 761 6.60 -23.04 3.45
C LEU A 761 5.51 -23.77 4.24
N THR A 762 4.23 -23.51 3.98
CA THR A 762 3.09 -24.05 4.74
C THR A 762 2.39 -25.22 4.04
N GLN A 763 2.80 -25.58 2.83
CA GLN A 763 2.20 -26.66 2.05
C GLN A 763 3.11 -27.89 1.92
N ASN A 764 4.33 -27.84 2.45
CA ASN A 764 5.33 -28.88 2.28
C ASN A 764 6.04 -29.17 3.60
N ASP A 765 5.90 -30.40 4.10
CA ASP A 765 6.49 -30.84 5.38
C ASP A 765 7.97 -31.24 5.29
N THR A 766 8.56 -31.18 4.10
CA THR A 766 9.94 -31.63 3.87
C THR A 766 10.95 -30.58 4.29
N ASP A 767 11.86 -30.92 5.22
CA ASP A 767 12.91 -30.02 5.73
C ASP A 767 13.78 -29.39 4.62
N GLU A 768 14.00 -30.10 3.51
CA GLU A 768 14.77 -29.60 2.36
C GLU A 768 14.07 -28.44 1.62
N VAL A 769 12.74 -28.52 1.46
CA VAL A 769 11.94 -27.42 0.87
C VAL A 769 11.93 -26.23 1.81
N THR A 770 11.76 -26.45 3.12
CA THR A 770 11.80 -25.39 4.14
C THR A 770 13.14 -24.66 4.11
N ALA A 771 14.26 -25.38 4.17
CA ALA A 771 15.60 -24.80 4.11
C ALA A 771 15.86 -24.04 2.79
N SER A 772 15.47 -24.63 1.65
CA SER A 772 15.63 -23.97 0.34
C SER A 772 14.81 -22.68 0.26
N THR A 773 13.57 -22.70 0.76
CA THR A 773 12.67 -21.54 0.72
C THR A 773 13.16 -20.43 1.66
N THR A 774 13.61 -20.76 2.87
CA THR A 774 14.20 -19.78 3.80
C THR A 774 15.46 -19.13 3.21
N ARG A 775 16.33 -19.90 2.55
CA ARG A 775 17.51 -19.35 1.85
C ARG A 775 17.14 -18.41 0.70
N VAL A 776 16.10 -18.72 -0.08
CA VAL A 776 15.59 -17.82 -1.13
C VAL A 776 15.06 -16.52 -0.53
N LEU A 777 14.32 -16.58 0.58
CA LEU A 777 13.87 -15.38 1.30
C LEU A 777 15.06 -14.52 1.74
N VAL A 778 16.08 -15.13 2.35
CA VAL A 778 17.32 -14.44 2.77
C VAL A 778 18.03 -13.80 1.57
N HIS A 779 18.14 -14.51 0.44
CA HIS A 779 18.77 -14.00 -0.78
C HIS A 779 18.04 -12.76 -1.34
N ILE A 780 16.70 -12.80 -1.41
CA ILE A 780 15.90 -11.66 -1.87
C ILE A 780 16.07 -10.45 -0.93
N LEU A 781 16.10 -10.67 0.39
CA LEU A 781 16.33 -9.61 1.38
C LEU A 781 17.72 -8.98 1.24
N ALA A 782 18.76 -9.79 1.02
CA ALA A 782 20.11 -9.33 0.77
C ALA A 782 20.17 -8.45 -0.49
N LYS A 783 19.53 -8.89 -1.59
CA LYS A 783 19.44 -8.11 -2.84
C LYS A 783 18.67 -6.80 -2.68
N CYS A 784 17.58 -6.79 -1.92
CA CYS A 784 16.86 -5.56 -1.60
C CYS A 784 17.72 -4.59 -0.77
N HIS A 785 18.56 -5.11 0.12
CA HIS A 785 19.46 -4.29 0.93
C HIS A 785 20.62 -3.69 0.12
N GLU A 786 21.23 -4.47 -0.78
CA GLU A 786 22.27 -4.01 -1.73
C GLU A 786 21.82 -2.76 -2.51
N GLU A 787 20.56 -2.74 -2.95
CA GLU A 787 19.96 -1.64 -3.73
C GLU A 787 19.26 -0.56 -2.87
N LYS A 788 19.38 -0.62 -1.53
CA LYS A 788 18.74 0.33 -0.59
C LYS A 788 17.21 0.38 -0.68
N LEU A 789 16.57 -0.74 -1.00
CA LEU A 789 15.12 -0.89 -1.14
C LEU A 789 14.40 -1.34 0.16
N GLY A 790 14.97 -1.02 1.33
CA GLY A 790 14.39 -1.40 2.62
C GLY A 790 12.96 -0.91 2.85
N HIS A 791 12.59 0.24 2.28
CA HIS A 791 11.24 0.79 2.32
C HIS A 791 10.19 -0.13 1.67
N CYS A 792 10.54 -0.85 0.59
CA CYS A 792 9.67 -1.84 -0.03
C CYS A 792 9.38 -3.00 0.92
N LEU A 793 10.37 -3.48 1.66
CA LEU A 793 10.22 -4.57 2.60
C LEU A 793 9.28 -4.20 3.76
N HIS A 794 9.45 -3.00 4.35
CA HIS A 794 8.54 -2.51 5.39
C HIS A 794 7.11 -2.34 4.87
N SER A 795 6.94 -1.82 3.65
CA SER A 795 5.61 -1.65 3.05
C SER A 795 4.92 -2.98 2.71
N TYR A 796 5.69 -3.98 2.28
CA TYR A 796 5.19 -5.35 2.11
C TYR A 796 4.64 -5.90 3.43
N ILE A 797 5.46 -5.88 4.49
CA ILE A 797 5.05 -6.39 5.80
C ILE A 797 3.78 -5.66 6.22
N LYS A 798 3.76 -4.32 6.18
CA LYS A 798 2.64 -3.53 6.71
C LYS A 798 1.34 -3.73 5.94
N VAL A 799 1.36 -3.72 4.61
CA VAL A 799 0.14 -3.57 3.78
C VAL A 799 -0.19 -4.80 2.92
N HIS A 800 0.79 -5.60 2.50
CA HIS A 800 0.58 -6.61 1.43
C HIS A 800 0.74 -8.06 1.88
N TYR A 801 1.26 -8.30 3.09
CA TYR A 801 1.35 -9.64 3.65
C TYR A 801 -0.04 -10.26 3.80
N MET A 802 -0.28 -11.39 3.14
CA MET A 802 -1.48 -12.21 3.30
C MET A 802 -1.10 -13.67 3.43
N ALA A 803 -1.30 -14.27 4.60
CA ALA A 803 -1.27 -15.73 4.71
C ALA A 803 -2.64 -16.28 4.27
N GLN A 804 -2.66 -17.34 3.46
CA GLN A 804 -3.90 -18.00 3.01
C GLN A 804 -3.96 -19.48 3.44
N ALA A 805 -3.11 -19.92 4.37
CA ALA A 805 -2.88 -21.34 4.64
C ALA A 805 -3.46 -21.84 5.97
N TYR A 806 -3.82 -23.13 5.98
CA TYR A 806 -4.32 -23.89 7.13
C TYR A 806 -3.22 -24.21 8.16
N GLU A 807 -1.95 -24.24 7.73
CA GLU A 807 -0.77 -24.32 8.60
C GLU A 807 -0.12 -22.96 8.80
N THR A 808 0.55 -22.78 9.93
CA THR A 808 0.95 -21.46 10.39
C THR A 808 2.34 -21.08 9.91
N VAL A 809 2.42 -20.02 9.09
CA VAL A 809 3.69 -19.46 8.60
C VAL A 809 4.69 -19.19 9.74
N HIS A 810 4.22 -18.76 10.91
CA HIS A 810 5.08 -18.51 12.07
C HIS A 810 5.81 -19.76 12.60
N GLU A 811 5.21 -20.95 12.51
CA GLU A 811 5.83 -22.19 13.00
C GLU A 811 6.93 -22.67 12.07
N GLU A 812 6.65 -22.68 10.76
CA GLU A 812 7.61 -23.15 9.75
C GLU A 812 8.72 -22.14 9.50
N LEU A 813 8.44 -20.83 9.58
CA LEU A 813 9.48 -19.82 9.47
C LEU A 813 10.45 -19.88 10.66
N ALA A 814 9.93 -20.08 11.88
CA ALA A 814 10.79 -20.24 13.06
C ALA A 814 11.68 -21.48 12.98
N LYS A 815 11.16 -22.58 12.39
CA LYS A 815 11.92 -23.81 12.13
C LYS A 815 13.03 -23.59 11.11
N GLY A 816 12.69 -23.01 9.95
CA GLY A 816 13.64 -22.72 8.87
C GLY A 816 14.79 -21.82 9.33
N MET A 817 14.47 -20.72 10.01
CA MET A 817 15.48 -19.82 10.59
C MET A 817 16.42 -20.54 11.58
N THR A 818 15.85 -21.37 12.46
CA THR A 818 16.66 -22.12 13.45
C THR A 818 17.61 -23.10 12.75
N SER A 819 17.14 -23.78 11.70
CA SER A 819 17.94 -24.70 10.90
C SER A 819 19.10 -23.99 10.21
N ASP A 820 18.82 -22.86 9.55
CA ASP A 820 19.85 -22.10 8.84
C ASP A 820 20.88 -21.47 9.81
N LEU A 821 20.46 -21.02 11.00
CA LEU A 821 21.39 -20.55 12.05
C LEU A 821 22.28 -21.65 12.62
N LYS A 822 21.84 -22.92 12.56
CA LYS A 822 22.64 -24.09 12.97
C LYS A 822 23.50 -24.63 11.83
N SER A 823 23.39 -24.07 10.63
CA SER A 823 24.20 -24.49 9.49
C SER A 823 25.64 -24.01 9.60
N ASN A 824 26.54 -24.60 8.81
CA ASN A 824 27.95 -24.18 8.73
C ASN A 824 28.18 -22.99 7.78
N ASP A 825 27.12 -22.47 7.13
CA ASP A 825 27.23 -21.40 6.15
C ASP A 825 27.24 -20.02 6.82
N GLN A 826 28.45 -19.43 6.93
CA GLN A 826 28.63 -18.12 7.55
C GLN A 826 27.90 -16.99 6.81
N SER A 827 27.72 -17.10 5.50
CA SER A 827 27.04 -16.08 4.70
C SER A 827 25.54 -16.04 5.01
N VAL A 828 24.94 -17.22 5.18
CA VAL A 828 23.54 -17.40 5.57
C VAL A 828 23.33 -16.92 7.01
N ILE A 829 24.20 -17.32 7.95
CA ILE A 829 24.13 -16.86 9.35
C ILE A 829 24.20 -15.33 9.43
N ARG A 830 25.19 -14.72 8.76
CA ARG A 830 25.34 -13.25 8.73
C ARG A 830 24.06 -12.57 8.22
N SER A 831 23.49 -13.09 7.14
CA SER A 831 22.30 -12.51 6.52
C SER A 831 21.06 -12.68 7.40
N ILE A 832 20.87 -13.84 8.04
CA ILE A 832 19.75 -14.06 8.98
C ILE A 832 19.84 -13.13 10.18
N LEU A 833 21.03 -12.96 10.77
CA LEU A 833 21.22 -12.02 11.87
C LEU A 833 20.89 -10.58 11.43
N LYS A 834 21.38 -10.16 10.26
CA LYS A 834 21.13 -8.82 9.70
C LYS A 834 19.65 -8.55 9.41
N PHE A 835 18.95 -9.50 8.81
CA PHE A 835 17.56 -9.37 8.37
C PHE A 835 16.53 -10.00 9.31
N SER A 836 16.95 -10.37 10.51
CA SER A 836 16.10 -10.95 11.58
C SER A 836 14.84 -10.14 11.88
N TRP A 837 14.91 -8.81 11.78
CA TRP A 837 13.76 -7.91 11.94
C TRP A 837 12.61 -8.26 10.99
N PHE A 838 12.91 -8.59 9.73
CA PHE A 838 11.90 -8.92 8.71
C PHE A 838 11.18 -10.21 9.09
N PHE A 839 11.95 -11.26 9.40
CA PHE A 839 11.38 -12.57 9.72
C PHE A 839 10.58 -12.54 11.02
N LEU A 840 11.10 -11.92 12.07
CA LEU A 840 10.40 -11.82 13.35
C LEU A 840 9.13 -10.96 13.25
N GLU A 841 9.10 -9.92 12.42
CA GLU A 841 7.88 -9.16 12.14
C GLU A 841 6.84 -10.00 11.38
N ILE A 842 7.25 -10.81 10.41
CA ILE A 842 6.36 -11.75 9.71
C ILE A 842 5.82 -12.81 10.67
N ILE A 843 6.64 -13.35 11.58
CA ILE A 843 6.20 -14.26 12.63
C ILE A 843 5.11 -13.60 13.48
N VAL A 844 5.32 -12.35 13.93
CA VAL A 844 4.30 -11.60 14.70
C VAL A 844 3.02 -11.39 13.91
N LYS A 845 3.10 -11.04 12.63
CA LYS A 845 1.92 -10.87 11.77
C LYS A 845 1.17 -12.18 11.57
N SER A 846 1.88 -13.27 11.28
CA SER A 846 1.30 -14.60 11.15
C SER A 846 0.67 -15.09 12.47
N MET A 847 1.30 -14.80 13.62
CA MET A 847 0.72 -15.11 14.93
C MET A 847 -0.60 -14.37 15.15
N ALA A 848 -0.65 -13.08 14.83
CA ALA A 848 -1.87 -12.28 14.95
C ALA A 848 -2.97 -12.80 14.03
N GLN A 849 -2.63 -13.07 12.76
CA GLN A 849 -3.56 -13.59 11.77
C GLN A 849 -4.11 -14.97 12.18
N HIS A 850 -3.26 -15.91 12.61
CA HIS A 850 -3.72 -17.21 13.11
C HIS A 850 -4.70 -17.08 14.29
N LEU A 851 -4.46 -16.15 15.22
CA LEU A 851 -5.38 -15.94 16.35
C LEU A 851 -6.74 -15.36 15.92
N LEU A 852 -6.76 -14.55 14.87
CA LEU A 852 -7.98 -14.01 14.26
C LEU A 852 -8.73 -15.12 13.52
N ASP A 853 -8.07 -15.81 12.59
CA ASP A 853 -8.68 -16.85 11.75
C ASP A 853 -9.21 -18.03 12.58
N SER A 854 -8.50 -18.40 13.65
CA SER A 854 -8.94 -19.45 14.58
C SER A 854 -9.85 -18.96 15.72
N ASN A 855 -10.18 -17.66 15.75
CA ASN A 855 -10.98 -17.00 16.80
C ASN A 855 -10.47 -17.24 18.24
N LYS A 856 -9.16 -17.48 18.41
CA LYS A 856 -8.52 -17.78 19.70
C LYS A 856 -8.20 -16.52 20.53
N LEU A 857 -8.44 -15.32 20.01
CA LEU A 857 -8.21 -14.06 20.75
C LEU A 857 -9.03 -13.97 22.05
N THR A 858 -10.20 -14.60 22.07
CA THR A 858 -11.09 -14.68 23.25
C THR A 858 -10.56 -15.58 24.35
N LEU A 859 -9.64 -16.51 24.03
CA LEU A 859 -9.05 -17.44 24.98
C LEU A 859 -8.02 -16.77 25.90
N PRO A 860 -7.81 -17.29 27.12
CA PRO A 860 -6.70 -16.90 27.97
C PRO A 860 -5.36 -17.07 27.24
N ARG A 861 -4.43 -16.12 27.42
CA ARG A 861 -3.12 -16.10 26.74
C ARG A 861 -2.36 -17.44 26.72
N PRO A 862 -2.30 -18.24 27.81
CA PRO A 862 -1.62 -19.54 27.80
C PRO A 862 -2.19 -20.58 26.84
N GLN A 863 -3.46 -20.44 26.45
CA GLN A 863 -4.18 -21.41 25.61
C GLN A 863 -4.21 -21.00 24.12
N ARG A 864 -3.65 -19.83 23.79
CA ARG A 864 -3.70 -19.27 22.43
C ARG A 864 -2.79 -19.99 21.44
N PHE A 865 -1.67 -20.53 21.92
CA PHE A 865 -0.65 -21.19 21.11
C PHE A 865 -0.25 -22.54 21.71
N PRO A 866 0.08 -23.55 20.88
CA PRO A 866 0.51 -24.86 21.35
C PRO A 866 1.89 -24.79 22.03
N GLY A 867 2.14 -25.71 22.97
CA GLY A 867 3.42 -25.80 23.67
C GLY A 867 4.60 -26.12 22.75
N SER A 868 4.37 -26.90 21.68
CA SER A 868 5.37 -27.20 20.64
C SER A 868 5.92 -25.94 19.98
N PHE A 869 5.04 -24.99 19.64
CA PHE A 869 5.45 -23.71 19.06
C PHE A 869 6.24 -22.87 20.08
N GLN A 870 5.81 -22.84 21.35
CA GLN A 870 6.54 -22.12 22.40
C GLN A 870 7.98 -22.64 22.56
N SER A 871 8.18 -23.96 22.57
CA SER A 871 9.52 -24.57 22.61
C SER A 871 10.35 -24.27 21.36
N ARG A 872 9.73 -24.28 20.18
CA ARG A 872 10.40 -23.92 18.91
C ARG A 872 10.85 -22.47 18.92
N LEU A 873 10.00 -21.56 19.39
CA LEU A 873 10.32 -20.14 19.50
C LEU A 873 11.42 -19.88 20.54
N GLU A 874 11.36 -20.54 21.70
CA GLU A 874 12.43 -20.47 22.70
C GLU A 874 13.77 -20.91 22.11
N THR A 875 13.80 -22.01 21.35
CA THR A 875 15.01 -22.50 20.68
C THR A 875 15.56 -21.49 19.67
N LEU A 876 14.70 -20.87 18.84
CA LEU A 876 15.10 -19.85 17.88
C LEU A 876 15.76 -18.66 18.58
N ILE A 877 15.08 -18.10 19.60
CA ILE A 877 15.57 -16.93 20.31
C ILE A 877 16.88 -17.25 21.03
N MET A 878 17.01 -18.41 21.69
CA MET A 878 18.27 -18.81 22.32
C MET A 878 19.39 -18.98 21.29
N THR A 879 19.13 -19.65 20.16
CA THR A 879 20.14 -19.85 19.11
C THR A 879 20.62 -18.52 18.52
N MET A 880 19.71 -17.57 18.27
CA MET A 880 20.09 -16.23 17.83
C MET A 880 20.90 -15.48 18.89
N SER A 881 20.53 -15.66 20.17
CA SER A 881 21.23 -15.05 21.30
C SER A 881 22.65 -15.58 21.43
N ASP A 882 22.86 -16.90 21.28
CA ASP A 882 24.20 -17.50 21.27
C ASP A 882 25.07 -16.89 20.17
N HIS A 883 24.52 -16.71 18.96
CA HIS A 883 25.26 -16.04 17.88
C HIS A 883 25.56 -14.57 18.19
N ILE A 884 24.63 -13.84 18.82
CA ILE A 884 24.90 -12.47 19.31
C ILE A 884 26.04 -12.48 20.32
N PHE A 885 26.01 -13.41 21.29
CA PHE A 885 27.04 -13.52 22.32
C PHE A 885 28.41 -13.83 21.73
N TRP A 886 28.52 -14.87 20.90
CA TRP A 886 29.81 -15.33 20.38
C TRP A 886 30.35 -14.50 19.22
N LYS A 887 29.49 -13.89 18.39
CA LYS A 887 29.90 -13.17 17.17
C LYS A 887 29.85 -11.64 17.28
N ASN A 888 29.57 -11.07 18.45
CA ASN A 888 29.45 -9.60 18.63
C ASN A 888 30.66 -8.79 18.13
N LYS A 889 31.87 -9.34 18.19
CA LYS A 889 33.10 -8.66 17.74
C LYS A 889 33.29 -8.73 16.23
N GLU A 890 33.00 -9.88 15.62
CA GLU A 890 33.20 -10.13 14.19
C GLU A 890 32.07 -9.54 13.33
N LEU A 891 30.83 -9.58 13.85
CA LEU A 891 29.60 -9.24 13.15
C LEU A 891 28.83 -8.15 13.91
N ALA A 892 29.48 -7.03 14.21
CA ALA A 892 28.94 -6.00 15.10
C ALA A 892 27.64 -5.34 14.58
N GLU A 893 27.48 -5.17 13.27
CA GLU A 893 26.25 -4.63 12.68
C GLU A 893 25.11 -5.64 12.73
N GLU A 894 25.39 -6.88 12.34
CA GLU A 894 24.39 -7.95 12.23
C GLU A 894 23.89 -8.39 13.60
N THR A 895 24.79 -8.53 14.58
CA THR A 895 24.43 -8.85 15.97
C THR A 895 23.65 -7.73 16.65
N ARG A 896 23.95 -6.45 16.35
CA ARG A 896 23.15 -5.32 16.84
C ARG A 896 21.76 -5.29 16.21
N SER A 897 21.65 -5.55 14.90
CA SER A 897 20.36 -5.68 14.21
C SER A 897 19.52 -6.82 14.82
N ALA A 898 20.14 -7.99 15.03
CA ALA A 898 19.50 -9.14 15.68
C ALA A 898 19.04 -8.84 17.11
N ASN A 899 19.87 -8.18 17.92
CA ASN A 899 19.52 -7.75 19.27
C ASN A 899 18.26 -6.87 19.28
N MET A 900 18.21 -5.85 18.41
CA MET A 900 17.05 -4.97 18.28
C MET A 900 15.80 -5.73 17.82
N ALA A 901 15.95 -6.65 16.86
CA ALA A 901 14.85 -7.46 16.33
C ALA A 901 14.26 -8.39 17.40
N ILE A 902 15.12 -9.08 18.16
CA ILE A 902 14.70 -9.94 19.28
C ILE A 902 13.99 -9.10 20.35
N ALA A 903 14.53 -7.93 20.72
CA ALA A 903 13.91 -7.07 21.72
C ALA A 903 12.51 -6.59 21.30
N ALA A 904 12.37 -6.15 20.05
CA ALA A 904 11.09 -5.74 19.48
C ALA A 904 10.10 -6.91 19.42
N PHE A 905 10.55 -8.11 19.03
CA PHE A 905 9.74 -9.32 18.98
C PHE A 905 9.24 -9.74 20.38
N VAL A 906 10.13 -9.81 21.37
CA VAL A 906 9.78 -10.15 22.76
C VAL A 906 8.81 -9.13 23.35
N LYS A 907 9.00 -7.83 23.06
CA LYS A 907 8.02 -6.80 23.43
C LYS A 907 6.64 -7.07 22.82
N ARG A 908 6.55 -7.51 21.57
CA ARG A 908 5.26 -7.86 20.92
C ARG A 908 4.64 -9.14 21.50
N CYS A 909 5.45 -10.08 22.01
CA CYS A 909 4.97 -11.30 22.66
C CYS A 909 4.08 -11.02 23.88
N PHE A 910 4.30 -9.94 24.64
CA PHE A 910 3.42 -9.55 25.75
C PHE A 910 1.94 -9.36 25.35
N THR A 911 1.70 -9.01 24.09
CA THR A 911 0.37 -8.78 23.55
C THR A 911 -0.34 -10.11 23.25
N PHE A 912 0.37 -11.03 22.58
CA PHE A 912 -0.21 -12.24 21.99
C PHE A 912 -0.04 -13.49 22.85
N MET A 913 1.15 -13.71 23.42
CA MET A 913 1.56 -14.95 24.08
C MET A 913 1.37 -14.91 25.59
N ASP A 914 1.62 -16.04 26.25
CA ASP A 914 1.70 -16.08 27.71
C ASP A 914 2.79 -15.14 28.25
N ARG A 915 2.43 -14.40 29.30
CA ARG A 915 3.33 -13.44 29.93
C ARG A 915 4.43 -14.14 30.73
N GLY A 916 4.12 -15.27 31.36
CA GLY A 916 5.11 -16.10 32.06
C GLY A 916 6.19 -16.60 31.10
N PHE A 917 5.78 -17.15 29.96
CA PHE A 917 6.68 -17.51 28.86
C PHE A 917 7.51 -16.31 28.36
N THR A 918 6.89 -15.15 28.17
CA THR A 918 7.61 -13.93 27.72
C THR A 918 8.66 -13.49 28.76
N PHE A 919 8.35 -13.52 30.06
CA PHE A 919 9.31 -13.23 31.12
C PHE A 919 10.44 -14.25 31.17
N LYS A 920 10.16 -15.54 30.91
CA LYS A 920 11.18 -16.59 30.78
C LYS A 920 12.17 -16.25 29.65
N LEU A 921 11.69 -15.85 28.47
CA LEU A 921 12.55 -15.45 27.35
C LEU A 921 13.45 -14.27 27.71
N ILE A 922 12.90 -13.25 28.38
CA ILE A 922 13.67 -12.08 28.86
C ILE A 922 14.75 -12.54 29.84
N SER A 923 14.39 -13.37 30.82
CA SER A 923 15.34 -13.85 31.82
C SER A 923 16.47 -14.66 31.17
N ASN A 924 16.15 -15.56 30.25
CA ASN A 924 17.14 -16.39 29.57
C ASN A 924 18.12 -15.51 28.75
N TYR A 925 17.60 -14.53 28.00
CA TYR A 925 18.44 -13.58 27.23
C TYR A 925 19.40 -12.80 28.13
N ILE A 926 18.87 -12.23 29.22
CA ILE A 926 19.63 -11.38 30.13
C ILE A 926 20.68 -12.19 30.90
N ASN A 927 20.36 -13.40 31.33
CA ASN A 927 21.29 -14.24 32.10
C ASN A 927 22.44 -14.79 31.24
N MET A 928 22.31 -14.77 29.91
CA MET A 928 23.40 -15.13 29.00
C MET A 928 24.51 -14.08 28.99
N ILE A 929 24.20 -12.80 29.27
CA ILE A 929 25.16 -11.70 29.31
C ILE A 929 25.41 -11.31 30.77
N THR A 930 26.60 -11.63 31.27
CA THR A 930 27.08 -11.35 32.63
C THR A 930 27.79 -9.98 32.72
N ALA A 931 27.97 -9.47 33.93
CA ALA A 931 28.64 -8.18 34.16
C ALA A 931 30.16 -8.21 33.87
N SER A 932 30.74 -9.41 33.71
CA SER A 932 32.14 -9.61 33.33
C SER A 932 32.37 -9.65 31.81
N ASP A 933 31.31 -9.58 31.02
CA ASP A 933 31.40 -9.66 29.57
C ASP A 933 31.85 -8.33 28.94
N ASN A 934 32.31 -8.39 27.69
CA ASN A 934 32.88 -7.23 27.02
C ASN A 934 31.84 -6.09 26.87
N LYS A 935 32.32 -4.84 26.90
CA LYS A 935 31.52 -3.60 26.83
C LYS A 935 30.38 -3.63 25.81
N THR A 936 30.66 -4.12 24.60
CA THR A 936 29.66 -4.24 23.51
C THR A 936 28.46 -5.10 23.90
N LEU A 937 28.66 -6.21 24.61
CA LEU A 937 27.56 -7.07 25.07
C LEU A 937 26.72 -6.38 26.14
N CYS A 938 27.35 -5.63 27.04
CA CYS A 938 26.64 -4.80 28.02
C CYS A 938 25.80 -3.70 27.33
N GLU A 939 26.32 -3.06 26.28
CA GLU A 939 25.56 -2.10 25.47
C GLU A 939 24.33 -2.76 24.82
N LEU A 940 24.49 -3.91 24.17
CA LEU A 940 23.39 -4.68 23.56
C LEU A 940 22.35 -5.09 24.61
N LYS A 941 22.79 -5.50 25.80
CA LYS A 941 21.92 -5.85 26.94
C LYS A 941 21.04 -4.67 27.34
N PHE A 942 21.61 -3.46 27.47
CA PHE A 942 20.83 -2.26 27.78
C PHE A 942 19.91 -1.84 26.64
N GLU A 943 20.31 -1.99 25.38
CA GLU A 943 19.43 -1.74 24.23
C GLU A 943 18.21 -2.67 24.24
N PHE A 944 18.41 -3.94 24.56
CA PHE A 944 17.34 -4.93 24.70
C PHE A 944 16.38 -4.57 25.84
N ILE A 945 16.91 -4.31 27.05
CA ILE A 945 16.11 -3.91 28.22
C ILE A 945 15.32 -2.64 27.91
N ARG A 946 15.95 -1.65 27.29
CA ARG A 946 15.30 -0.39 26.90
C ARG A 946 14.08 -0.63 26.02
N GLU A 947 14.20 -1.49 25.00
CA GLU A 947 13.08 -1.74 24.09
C GLU A 947 11.96 -2.54 24.77
N VAL A 948 12.28 -3.58 25.54
CA VAL A 948 11.29 -4.38 26.29
C VAL A 948 10.56 -3.54 27.34
N CYS A 949 11.27 -2.71 28.10
CA CYS A 949 10.69 -1.78 29.08
C CYS A 949 9.87 -0.67 28.42
N ASN A 950 10.10 -0.38 27.13
CA ASN A 950 9.30 0.55 26.37
C ASN A 950 7.93 -0.02 25.93
N TYR A 951 7.50 -1.16 26.48
CA TYR A 951 6.14 -1.66 26.32
C TYR A 951 5.09 -0.69 26.90
N GLU A 952 3.91 -0.63 26.29
CA GLU A 952 2.87 0.34 26.65
C GLU A 952 2.27 0.05 28.04
N HIS A 953 2.10 -1.23 28.39
CA HIS A 953 1.56 -1.65 29.69
C HIS A 953 2.66 -2.08 30.66
N TYR A 954 3.79 -1.36 30.66
CA TYR A 954 4.91 -1.60 31.57
C TYR A 954 4.47 -1.72 33.04
N PHE A 955 3.73 -0.74 33.56
CA PHE A 955 3.33 -0.73 34.97
C PHE A 955 2.47 -1.94 35.39
N PRO A 956 1.39 -2.31 34.67
CA PRO A 956 0.67 -3.53 34.96
C PRO A 956 1.52 -4.81 35.00
N LEU A 957 2.62 -4.86 34.25
CA LEU A 957 3.56 -5.98 34.23
C LEU A 957 4.60 -5.92 35.36
N SER A 958 4.90 -4.73 35.87
CA SER A 958 5.85 -4.50 36.97
C SER A 958 5.20 -4.51 38.35
N LEU A 959 3.89 -4.71 38.45
CA LEU A 959 3.17 -4.83 39.72
C LEU A 959 3.11 -6.30 40.18
N PRO A 960 3.09 -6.56 41.50
CA PRO A 960 3.06 -7.92 42.02
C PRO A 960 1.79 -8.66 41.57
N ILE A 961 1.96 -9.86 41.02
CA ILE A 961 0.84 -10.72 40.64
C ILE A 961 0.17 -11.20 41.94
N PRO A 962 -1.17 -11.21 42.07
CA PRO A 962 -1.87 -11.64 43.30
C PRO A 962 -1.47 -13.02 43.82
N SER A 963 -0.95 -13.91 42.97
CA SER A 963 -0.44 -15.24 43.31
C SER A 963 0.92 -15.26 44.02
N ALA A 964 1.66 -14.14 44.09
CA ALA A 964 2.90 -14.02 44.87
C ALA A 964 2.67 -13.83 46.39
N ARG A 965 1.41 -13.91 46.86
CA ARG A 965 1.02 -13.74 48.27
C ARG A 965 1.20 -15.00 49.15
N ILE A 966 2.12 -15.90 48.82
CA ILE A 966 2.11 -17.25 49.42
C ILE A 966 2.87 -17.36 50.76
N THR A 967 3.62 -16.36 51.24
CA THR A 967 4.42 -16.56 52.48
C THR A 967 4.43 -15.45 53.52
N GLY A 968 3.68 -14.35 53.37
CA GLY A 968 3.66 -13.24 54.35
C GLY A 968 2.36 -13.15 55.15
N GLY A 969 2.41 -13.42 56.45
CA GLY A 969 1.27 -13.29 57.37
C GLY A 969 0.66 -11.88 57.41
N ARG A 970 -0.63 -11.81 57.75
CA ARG A 970 -1.54 -10.64 57.70
C ARG A 970 -1.12 -9.39 58.51
N HIS A 971 0.08 -9.34 59.09
CA HIS A 971 0.58 -8.20 59.87
C HIS A 971 1.72 -7.40 59.22
N GLN A 972 2.16 -7.77 58.00
CA GLN A 972 3.25 -7.08 57.27
C GLN A 972 2.76 -6.02 56.25
N GLN A 973 1.51 -5.54 56.32
CA GLN A 973 0.89 -4.77 55.22
C GLN A 973 1.29 -3.28 55.13
N LEU A 974 1.95 -2.71 56.13
CA LEU A 974 2.32 -1.27 56.15
C LEU A 974 3.82 -1.00 56.01
N LEU A 975 4.68 -2.01 56.21
CA LEU A 975 6.14 -1.88 56.13
C LEU A 975 6.75 -2.43 54.82
N ASP A 976 6.02 -3.28 54.08
CA ASP A 976 6.45 -3.82 52.77
C ASP A 976 6.47 -2.77 51.64
N PHE A 977 5.94 -1.56 51.88
CA PHE A 977 5.81 -0.52 50.85
C PHE A 977 7.03 0.40 50.70
N LEU A 978 8.01 0.30 51.61
CA LEU A 978 9.18 1.19 51.67
C LEU A 978 10.47 0.36 51.72
N GLU A 979 10.63 -0.61 50.81
CA GLU A 979 11.95 -1.19 50.57
C GLU A 979 12.81 -0.15 49.84
N TYR A 980 13.70 0.50 50.58
CA TYR A 980 14.71 1.42 50.04
C TYR A 980 15.92 0.68 49.45
N SER A 981 16.03 -0.63 49.69
CA SER A 981 17.08 -1.51 49.19
C SER A 981 16.56 -2.40 48.06
N LEU A 982 17.39 -2.60 47.04
CA LEU A 982 17.08 -3.51 45.94
C LEU A 982 17.33 -4.96 46.39
N THR A 983 16.29 -5.66 46.85
CA THR A 983 16.36 -7.06 47.29
C THR A 983 16.05 -8.04 46.15
N GLU A 984 16.45 -9.32 46.31
CA GLU A 984 16.02 -10.37 45.37
C GLU A 984 14.50 -10.57 45.39
N GLU A 985 13.87 -10.37 46.54
CA GLU A 985 12.43 -10.43 46.71
C GLU A 985 11.73 -9.28 45.96
N PHE A 986 12.27 -8.06 46.03
CA PHE A 986 11.81 -6.94 45.22
C PHE A 986 11.92 -7.26 43.72
N CYS A 987 13.06 -7.81 43.28
CA CYS A 987 13.27 -8.19 41.88
C CYS A 987 12.29 -9.27 41.41
N ARG A 988 11.89 -10.20 42.29
CA ARG A 988 10.86 -11.20 41.99
C ARG A 988 9.45 -10.61 41.93
N LYS A 989 9.10 -9.71 42.86
CA LYS A 989 7.79 -9.05 42.91
C LYS A 989 7.58 -8.07 41.76
N HIS A 990 8.65 -7.41 41.32
CA HIS A 990 8.62 -6.32 40.34
C HIS A 990 9.51 -6.61 39.12
N PHE A 991 9.37 -7.77 38.49
CA PHE A 991 10.32 -8.32 37.50
C PHE A 991 10.99 -7.30 36.56
N LEU A 992 10.24 -6.56 35.72
CA LEU A 992 10.85 -5.62 34.75
C LEU A 992 11.57 -4.45 35.42
N THR A 993 10.97 -3.86 36.47
CA THR A 993 11.59 -2.75 37.21
C THR A 993 12.80 -3.22 38.02
N GLY A 994 12.68 -4.35 38.71
CA GLY A 994 13.76 -4.97 39.46
C GLY A 994 14.92 -5.38 38.55
N LEU A 995 14.63 -5.97 37.39
CA LEU A 995 15.62 -6.28 36.36
C LEU A 995 16.38 -5.02 35.91
N LEU A 996 15.68 -3.95 35.54
CA LEU A 996 16.30 -2.69 35.12
C LEU A 996 17.17 -2.08 36.23
N LEU A 997 16.67 -2.05 37.47
CA LEU A 997 17.40 -1.48 38.61
C LEU A 997 18.61 -2.33 39.01
N ARG A 998 18.51 -3.66 38.90
CA ARG A 998 19.62 -4.58 39.15
C ARG A 998 20.74 -4.37 38.15
N GLU A 999 20.42 -4.35 36.86
CA GLU A 999 21.40 -4.12 35.81
C GLU A 999 21.99 -2.70 35.88
N LEU A 1000 21.17 -1.69 36.23
CA LEU A 1000 21.67 -0.34 36.52
C LEU A 1000 22.68 -0.36 37.66
N GLY A 1001 22.39 -1.05 38.77
CA GLY A 1001 23.30 -1.15 39.91
C GLY A 1001 24.65 -1.76 39.57
N LEU A 1002 24.66 -2.79 38.70
CA LEU A 1002 25.87 -3.39 38.17
C LEU A 1002 26.62 -2.41 37.25
N ALA A 1003 25.93 -1.78 36.31
CA ALA A 1003 26.52 -0.83 35.37
C ALA A 1003 27.11 0.41 36.05
N LEU A 1004 26.55 0.85 37.19
CA LEU A 1004 27.10 1.95 38.00
C LEU A 1004 28.49 1.65 38.56
N GLN A 1005 28.89 0.38 38.63
CA GLN A 1005 30.23 -0.03 39.04
C GLN A 1005 31.25 -0.07 37.89
N ASP A 1006 30.78 0.07 36.65
CA ASP A 1006 31.53 -0.12 35.42
C ASP A 1006 32.05 1.23 34.84
N GLU A 1007 32.61 1.21 33.64
CA GLU A 1007 33.13 2.36 32.91
C GLU A 1007 32.08 3.48 32.68
N GLN A 1008 32.56 4.71 32.56
CA GLN A 1008 31.72 5.91 32.42
C GLN A 1008 30.68 5.80 31.29
N ALA A 1009 31.02 5.22 30.14
CA ALA A 1009 30.11 5.10 29.01
C ALA A 1009 28.88 4.23 29.31
N LEU A 1010 29.07 3.08 29.97
CA LEU A 1010 27.99 2.17 30.37
C LEU A 1010 27.11 2.80 31.46
N ARG A 1011 27.71 3.54 32.40
CA ARG A 1011 26.97 4.33 33.39
C ARG A 1011 26.01 5.32 32.73
N HIS A 1012 26.48 6.08 31.75
CA HIS A 1012 25.64 7.03 31.01
C HIS A 1012 24.50 6.34 30.26
N LEU A 1013 24.76 5.22 29.60
CA LEU A 1013 23.75 4.46 28.85
C LEU A 1013 22.64 3.95 29.79
N ALA A 1014 23.02 3.35 30.92
CA ALA A 1014 22.09 2.81 31.90
C ALA A 1014 21.20 3.91 32.53
N LEU A 1015 21.82 5.04 32.92
CA LEU A 1015 21.12 6.21 33.45
C LEU A 1015 20.18 6.83 32.41
N ALA A 1016 20.62 6.95 31.16
CA ALA A 1016 19.79 7.46 30.07
C ALA A 1016 18.57 6.56 29.80
N CYS A 1017 18.74 5.22 29.86
CA CYS A 1017 17.64 4.28 29.74
C CYS A 1017 16.58 4.50 30.82
N LEU A 1018 16.99 4.59 32.09
CA LEU A 1018 16.08 4.85 33.21
C LEU A 1018 15.42 6.23 33.10
N LYS A 1019 16.20 7.28 32.80
CA LYS A 1019 15.70 8.66 32.61
C LYS A 1019 14.59 8.70 31.56
N ASN A 1020 14.85 8.13 30.38
CA ASN A 1020 13.89 8.13 29.27
C ASN A 1020 12.61 7.36 29.61
N LEU A 1021 12.73 6.26 30.37
CA LEU A 1021 11.58 5.49 30.83
C LEU A 1021 10.74 6.27 31.85
N MET A 1022 11.37 6.92 32.84
CA MET A 1022 10.68 7.77 33.82
C MET A 1022 10.03 9.00 33.16
N ALA A 1023 10.70 9.61 32.18
CA ALA A 1023 10.14 10.71 31.39
C ALA A 1023 8.88 10.25 30.63
N LYS A 1024 8.93 9.08 29.97
CA LYS A 1024 7.75 8.47 29.33
C LYS A 1024 6.60 8.27 30.32
N HIS A 1025 6.88 7.78 31.52
CA HIS A 1025 5.86 7.47 32.52
C HIS A 1025 5.22 8.72 33.14
N SER A 1026 6.00 9.76 33.40
CA SER A 1026 5.48 11.05 33.89
C SER A 1026 4.59 11.75 32.86
N LEU A 1027 4.80 11.48 31.56
CA LEU A 1027 3.99 11.98 30.44
C LEU A 1027 2.74 11.13 30.14
N ASP A 1028 2.51 10.00 30.82
CA ASP A 1028 1.40 9.10 30.53
C ASP A 1028 0.12 9.52 31.26
N SER A 1029 -0.87 10.00 30.49
CA SER A 1029 -2.15 10.51 31.00
C SER A 1029 -2.96 9.47 31.77
N ARG A 1030 -2.78 8.17 31.52
CA ARG A 1030 -3.48 7.07 32.21
C ARG A 1030 -3.16 7.03 33.71
N TYR A 1031 -2.02 7.59 34.10
CA TYR A 1031 -1.52 7.61 35.46
C TYR A 1031 -1.50 9.01 36.09
N ALA A 1032 -2.10 10.03 35.48
CA ALA A 1032 -2.05 11.42 35.98
C ALA A 1032 -2.67 11.63 37.39
N ILE A 1033 -3.42 10.65 37.91
CA ILE A 1033 -4.02 10.67 39.24
C ILE A 1033 -2.94 10.51 40.31
N LYS A 1034 -2.94 11.38 41.33
CA LYS A 1034 -1.94 11.40 42.43
C LYS A 1034 -1.71 10.04 43.08
N GLU A 1035 -2.77 9.26 43.32
CA GLU A 1035 -2.70 7.91 43.90
C GLU A 1035 -1.92 6.93 43.02
N LYS A 1036 -2.09 7.01 41.69
CA LYS A 1036 -1.34 6.18 40.73
C LYS A 1036 0.11 6.63 40.63
N GLN A 1037 0.36 7.95 40.64
CA GLN A 1037 1.72 8.50 40.68
C GLN A 1037 2.48 8.08 41.94
N ALA A 1038 1.83 8.07 43.11
CA ALA A 1038 2.44 7.59 44.36
C ALA A 1038 2.85 6.11 44.28
N ARG A 1039 2.01 5.25 43.67
CA ARG A 1039 2.34 3.83 43.43
C ARG A 1039 3.45 3.64 42.39
N ILE A 1040 3.55 4.54 41.41
CA ILE A 1040 4.65 4.54 40.45
C ILE A 1040 5.95 4.96 41.13
N ALA A 1041 5.92 6.00 41.96
CA ALA A 1041 7.06 6.46 42.73
C ALA A 1041 7.58 5.37 43.67
N SER A 1042 6.69 4.60 44.32
CA SER A 1042 7.10 3.49 45.17
C SER A 1042 7.86 2.38 44.42
N LEU A 1043 7.56 2.15 43.14
CA LEU A 1043 8.29 1.18 42.31
C LEU A 1043 9.75 1.59 42.05
N TYR A 1044 10.07 2.88 42.13
CA TYR A 1044 11.41 3.41 41.88
C TYR A 1044 12.17 3.75 43.17
N LEU A 1045 11.59 3.56 44.36
CA LEU A 1045 12.25 3.85 45.64
C LEU A 1045 13.64 3.20 45.82
N PRO A 1046 13.90 1.95 45.38
CA PRO A 1046 15.24 1.37 45.47
C PRO A 1046 16.33 2.12 44.69
N LEU A 1047 15.94 3.01 43.77
CA LEU A 1047 16.86 3.93 43.10
C LEU A 1047 17.57 4.85 44.10
N TYR A 1048 16.91 5.26 45.18
CA TYR A 1048 17.54 6.08 46.22
C TYR A 1048 18.70 5.33 46.89
N GLY A 1049 18.51 4.06 47.25
CA GLY A 1049 19.58 3.22 47.79
C GLY A 1049 20.74 3.09 46.81
N LEU A 1050 20.45 2.75 45.55
CA LEU A 1050 21.45 2.63 44.48
C LEU A 1050 22.27 3.91 44.28
N ILE A 1051 21.62 5.09 44.33
CA ILE A 1051 22.30 6.39 44.23
C ILE A 1051 23.21 6.60 45.44
N LEU A 1052 22.68 6.39 46.65
CA LEU A 1052 23.43 6.58 47.90
C LEU A 1052 24.69 5.70 47.95
N ASP A 1053 24.56 4.43 47.56
CA ASP A 1053 25.66 3.46 47.55
C ASP A 1053 26.76 3.82 46.52
N ASN A 1054 26.41 4.59 45.48
CA ASN A 1054 27.32 4.97 44.40
C ASN A 1054 27.65 6.48 44.38
N MET A 1055 27.28 7.24 45.43
CA MET A 1055 27.54 8.69 45.55
C MET A 1055 28.97 9.09 45.17
N PRO A 1056 30.04 8.42 45.66
CA PRO A 1056 31.40 8.80 45.30
C PRO A 1056 31.64 8.76 43.79
N ARG A 1057 31.00 7.85 43.04
CA ARG A 1057 31.21 7.73 41.58
C ARG A 1057 30.47 8.78 40.76
N PHE A 1058 29.45 9.40 41.34
CA PHE A 1058 28.74 10.53 40.75
C PHE A 1058 29.41 11.87 41.06
N PHE A 1059 30.16 11.96 42.17
CA PHE A 1059 30.72 13.21 42.69
C PHE A 1059 32.27 13.26 42.77
N LEU A 1060 33.00 12.15 42.56
CA LEU A 1060 34.48 12.13 42.50
C LEU A 1060 34.96 12.63 41.14
N ARG A 1061 34.92 13.94 40.94
CA ARG A 1061 35.75 14.64 39.96
C ARG A 1061 36.50 15.83 40.54
N ASP A 1062 36.20 16.24 41.76
CA ASP A 1062 36.87 17.39 42.40
C ASP A 1062 38.29 17.11 42.92
N LEU A 1063 38.86 15.91 42.66
CA LEU A 1063 40.21 15.54 43.10
C LEU A 1063 41.25 15.39 41.98
N PHE A 1064 40.90 15.44 40.69
CA PHE A 1064 41.88 15.45 39.59
C PHE A 1064 41.44 16.30 38.38
N PRO A 1065 42.24 17.30 37.93
CA PRO A 1065 41.85 18.20 36.85
C PRO A 1065 42.34 17.71 35.48
N ILE A 1066 41.48 17.08 34.67
CA ILE A 1066 41.63 17.06 33.20
C ILE A 1066 40.23 17.25 32.55
N CYS A 1067 40.18 18.19 31.59
CA CYS A 1067 39.00 18.68 30.87
C CYS A 1067 38.14 17.60 30.20
N LEU A 1068 36.83 17.63 30.46
CA LEU A 1068 35.70 17.31 29.54
C LEU A 1068 34.35 17.64 30.23
N THR A 1069 33.27 17.85 29.47
CA THR A 1069 32.02 18.56 29.83
C THR A 1069 31.20 17.92 30.98
N ALA A 1070 30.85 18.71 32.00
CA ALA A 1070 30.47 18.24 33.34
C ALA A 1070 29.00 18.46 33.76
N SER A 1071 28.10 18.99 32.92
CA SER A 1071 26.79 19.48 33.42
C SER A 1071 25.67 18.42 33.53
N ASN A 1072 25.74 17.29 32.80
CA ASN A 1072 24.52 16.49 32.59
C ASN A 1072 24.24 15.43 33.67
N GLN A 1073 25.24 14.87 34.36
CA GLN A 1073 25.01 13.83 35.38
C GLN A 1073 24.42 14.39 36.69
N VAL A 1074 24.98 15.50 37.19
CA VAL A 1074 24.51 16.14 38.44
C VAL A 1074 23.12 16.76 38.26
N ASN A 1075 22.83 17.35 37.09
CA ASN A 1075 21.49 17.85 36.77
C ASN A 1075 20.46 16.72 36.60
N MET A 1076 20.85 15.57 36.02
CA MET A 1076 19.99 14.40 35.90
C MET A 1076 19.63 13.80 37.27
N LEU A 1077 20.62 13.68 38.17
CA LEU A 1077 20.40 13.27 39.57
C LEU A 1077 19.51 14.25 40.34
N ARG A 1078 19.72 15.55 40.17
CA ARG A 1078 18.85 16.59 40.77
C ARG A 1078 17.41 16.49 40.26
N MET A 1079 17.20 16.22 38.97
CA MET A 1079 15.85 16.01 38.42
C MET A 1079 15.20 14.71 38.91
N LEU A 1080 15.94 13.60 38.99
CA LEU A 1080 15.45 12.33 39.51
C LEU A 1080 15.03 12.46 40.98
N VAL A 1081 15.84 13.13 41.80
CA VAL A 1081 15.54 13.39 43.21
C VAL A 1081 14.36 14.36 43.39
N TYR A 1082 14.20 15.34 42.50
CA TYR A 1082 13.09 16.30 42.52
C TYR A 1082 11.75 15.68 42.12
N GLN A 1083 11.73 14.67 41.25
CA GLN A 1083 10.50 13.95 40.87
C GLN A 1083 10.06 12.89 41.87
N MET A 1084 10.97 12.35 42.67
CA MET A 1084 10.66 11.39 43.72
C MET A 1084 10.13 12.06 45.01
N LYS A 1085 10.31 13.38 45.14
CA LYS A 1085 9.62 14.24 46.13
C LYS A 1085 8.26 14.67 45.60
#